data_AF-A0A1G5HDN1-F1
#
_entry.id   AF-A0A1G5HDN1-F1
#
_cell.length_a   1.000
_cell.length_b   1.000
_cell.length_c   1.000
_cell.angle_alpha   90.00
_cell.angle_beta   90.00
_cell.angle_gamma   90.00
#
_symmetry.space_group_name_H-M   'P 1'
#
loop_
_entity.id
_entity.type
_entity.pdbx_description
1 polymer ?
#
loop_
_entity_poly.entity_id
_entity_poly.type
_entity_poly.pdbx_seq_one_letter_code
_entity_poly.pdbx_strand_id
1 'polypeptide(L)'
;MNPFSRLFFLSTCFLFFLCSPASAAPVPDTNQTLCYDDAGNEIDCAGSGQDGSESINPMSYEKLDDEGYVLSPEATTWVAVRDKVTGLVWEVKNEVNKDVKYCWGSKPSDSSKLFIDDFLETLNTEQYAGRNDWRIPTIKELTSLVRYIDNPEDVLKIDTDCFPNTAPDGSYWSATPFEIAEGMSFSYSLNFKAFTQHANWNNSSFPKSYLRAVSGPKQTGEYRLKPNHEIPGTVTDTETGLMWEQELASKYLQDDIPIKYTWGEALSYCNTLETGGYRDWRLPTAKELLTIVNFAGSKKLVYPSVFSNIRTESDESYWTSTYAKHESNESPLTVHFSTIMESLKYYSDMAKAAKSTTSVLAVRGGQPINDGHLVITSPRQGADIEPGEEILVKWIGFHQATQGNVVMDFSTDGGKHFTTITDSAENTGLYAWQIPPDISSVNCMLRITPTVSGHEQEGTTQSLFRIGPQVKLLLGDPSGHTSESGLTATVPVCLNTQPDGTVVLSIESDNPLEGIVSQGGTLTFGPDDYDQPQLVTITGANDHVVDGSVAYHALATVDQVHTTDTTGYTTLEPTLITLINDDDDTADFVATPDKIIISENGTSANISVHLTSKPTGNVTIQFKSIHSDKYELNKAELVFSLTNWGLPQKMVVTGKKDGVPKADEQFDLSVEVDIDKTTDQSGYKAIKSKSIHVTCLNTDPGLFVTDYWTEGYNHLRLTEDGGTAQFSVRLLTQPSANVTVDIESTDTTEGVVSPQKLVFTPLNWKDEQFVTASGVDDFIIEDPMVPEDFQIIVRPNKPETKDTTGYADAPEHIIYHVKNVDNNDWERIALTVGDISGTVTENGGSATFHVALGTVPDGDVIVDVTSSNEAEASVSPATLVFAPETWNEKKTVTVTGVPDSKEDGEKEVTVQLSVNGASSDTTGYKDTAATKVPLKSSNAQSSAEKATPSPETQGENTEGGCFIQSLHHGLP
;
A
#
# COMPACT_ATOMS: atom_id res chain seq x y z
N MET A 1 4.04 105.67 -4.58
CA MET A 1 4.59 104.71 -3.60
C MET A 1 4.10 103.33 -4.03
N ASN A 2 4.86 102.33 -4.47
CA ASN A 2 6.29 102.07 -4.64
C ASN A 2 6.41 101.01 -5.78
N PRO A 3 7.29 101.14 -6.80
CA PRO A 3 7.25 100.33 -8.02
C PRO A 3 8.10 99.04 -7.92
N PHE A 4 7.90 98.24 -6.87
CA PHE A 4 8.70 97.02 -6.62
C PHE A 4 7.88 95.74 -6.33
N SER A 5 6.56 95.74 -6.53
CA SER A 5 5.71 94.56 -6.28
C SER A 5 5.19 93.87 -7.55
N ARG A 6 5.72 94.20 -8.74
CA ARG A 6 5.30 93.60 -10.03
C ARG A 6 6.35 92.71 -10.70
N LEU A 7 7.46 92.41 -10.03
CA LEU A 7 8.58 91.65 -10.62
C LEU A 7 8.92 90.31 -9.95
N PHE A 8 8.10 89.81 -9.03
CA PHE A 8 8.39 88.54 -8.31
C PHE A 8 7.23 87.51 -8.29
N PHE A 9 6.17 87.71 -9.07
CA PHE A 9 5.12 86.72 -9.31
C PHE A 9 4.83 86.58 -10.82
N LEU A 10 5.90 86.63 -11.62
CA LEU A 10 5.87 86.51 -13.08
C LEU A 10 6.87 85.44 -13.57
N SER A 11 7.29 84.52 -12.69
CA SER A 11 8.26 83.46 -13.03
C SER A 11 7.93 82.07 -12.45
N THR A 12 6.71 81.84 -11.98
CA THR A 12 6.24 80.52 -11.49
C THR A 12 4.88 80.09 -12.06
N CYS A 13 4.29 80.85 -12.98
CA CYS A 13 3.04 80.48 -13.66
C CYS A 13 3.19 80.24 -15.18
N PHE A 14 4.41 80.18 -15.70
CA PHE A 14 4.69 79.95 -17.12
C PHE A 14 5.72 78.82 -17.27
N LEU A 15 5.33 77.59 -16.90
CA LEU A 15 6.02 76.34 -17.26
C LEU A 15 5.24 75.05 -16.90
N PHE A 16 3.92 75.12 -16.70
CA PHE A 16 3.05 73.94 -16.55
C PHE A 16 2.10 73.76 -17.75
N PHE A 17 2.61 74.04 -18.95
CA PHE A 17 1.92 73.73 -20.21
C PHE A 17 2.93 73.18 -21.21
N LEU A 18 3.56 72.06 -20.89
CA LEU A 18 4.29 71.27 -21.88
C LEU A 18 4.12 69.78 -21.58
N CYS A 19 3.49 69.12 -22.55
CA CYS A 19 3.27 67.69 -22.69
C CYS A 19 2.43 67.01 -21.60
N SER A 20 1.14 66.82 -21.88
CA SER A 20 0.51 65.54 -21.52
C SER A 20 1.33 64.43 -22.20
N PRO A 21 2.00 63.54 -21.45
CA PRO A 21 2.61 62.35 -22.01
C PRO A 21 1.50 61.48 -22.62
N ALA A 22 1.88 60.66 -23.61
CA ALA A 22 1.01 59.85 -24.46
C ALA A 22 -0.24 59.29 -23.76
N SER A 23 -1.41 59.75 -24.21
CA SER A 23 -2.73 59.26 -23.80
C SER A 23 -2.93 57.85 -24.33
N ALA A 24 -3.24 56.87 -23.46
CA ALA A 24 -3.96 55.69 -23.93
C ALA A 24 -5.19 56.13 -24.71
N ALA A 25 -5.59 55.30 -25.66
CA ALA A 25 -6.88 55.40 -26.31
C ALA A 25 -7.62 54.08 -26.06
N PRO A 26 -8.21 53.89 -24.87
CA PRO A 26 -9.27 52.91 -24.68
C PRO A 26 -10.27 53.01 -25.83
N VAL A 27 -10.84 51.87 -26.21
CA VAL A 27 -11.78 51.81 -27.33
C VAL A 27 -13.16 52.17 -26.81
N PRO A 28 -13.83 53.22 -27.30
CA PRO A 28 -15.18 53.51 -26.89
C PRO A 28 -16.13 52.39 -27.29
N ASP A 29 -17.09 52.07 -26.42
CA ASP A 29 -18.14 51.10 -26.70
C ASP A 29 -18.97 51.51 -27.94
N THR A 30 -19.67 50.56 -28.52
CA THR A 30 -20.51 50.81 -29.70
C THR A 30 -21.83 51.52 -29.36
N ASN A 31 -22.20 51.54 -28.07
CA ASN A 31 -23.49 51.92 -27.50
C ASN A 31 -24.67 51.00 -27.89
N GLN A 32 -24.40 49.76 -28.31
CA GLN A 32 -25.44 48.74 -28.40
C GLN A 32 -25.91 48.33 -26.99
N THR A 33 -27.21 48.07 -26.82
CA THR A 33 -27.78 47.71 -25.51
C THR A 33 -28.58 46.41 -25.52
N LEU A 34 -28.99 45.95 -26.70
CA LEU A 34 -29.75 44.72 -26.88
C LEU A 34 -28.88 43.57 -27.39
N CYS A 35 -29.30 42.33 -27.09
CA CYS A 35 -28.67 41.09 -27.53
C CYS A 35 -29.65 40.25 -28.34
N TYR A 36 -29.13 39.41 -29.23
CA TYR A 36 -29.93 38.68 -30.22
C TYR A 36 -29.53 37.22 -30.33
N ASP A 37 -30.45 36.34 -30.73
CA ASP A 37 -30.12 34.96 -31.14
C ASP A 37 -29.70 34.90 -32.63
N ASP A 38 -29.28 33.71 -33.09
CA ASP A 38 -28.91 33.50 -34.50
C ASP A 38 -30.06 33.77 -35.49
N ALA A 39 -31.32 33.75 -35.02
CA ALA A 39 -32.49 34.06 -35.82
C ALA A 39 -32.84 35.55 -35.81
N GLY A 40 -32.10 36.39 -35.07
CA GLY A 40 -32.31 37.83 -34.94
C GLY A 40 -33.37 38.22 -33.89
N ASN A 41 -33.88 37.27 -33.11
CA ASN A 41 -34.80 37.59 -32.01
C ASN A 41 -34.01 38.16 -30.84
N GLU A 42 -34.60 39.16 -30.17
CA GLU A 42 -34.02 39.73 -28.94
C GLU A 42 -33.99 38.68 -27.83
N ILE A 43 -32.87 38.60 -27.12
CA ILE A 43 -32.64 37.72 -25.96
C ILE A 43 -32.12 38.52 -24.77
N ASP A 44 -32.12 37.91 -23.58
CA ASP A 44 -31.41 38.47 -22.43
C ASP A 44 -29.90 38.54 -22.72
N CYS A 45 -29.30 39.67 -22.39
CA CYS A 45 -27.88 39.89 -22.59
C CYS A 45 -27.01 39.17 -21.54
N ALA A 46 -27.54 38.84 -20.37
CA ALA A 46 -26.77 38.24 -19.29
C ALA A 46 -26.07 36.94 -19.74
N GLY A 47 -24.74 36.89 -19.64
CA GLY A 47 -23.94 35.72 -20.01
C GLY A 47 -23.82 35.44 -21.51
N SER A 48 -24.37 36.30 -22.38
CA SER A 48 -24.36 36.09 -23.83
C SER A 48 -23.00 36.34 -24.51
N GLY A 49 -22.11 37.12 -23.88
CA GLY A 49 -20.85 37.56 -24.47
C GLY A 49 -21.02 38.52 -25.66
N GLN A 50 -22.22 39.06 -25.87
CA GLN A 50 -22.53 40.00 -26.95
C GLN A 50 -22.25 41.45 -26.55
N ASP A 51 -22.14 42.33 -27.54
CA ASP A 51 -21.84 43.76 -27.34
C ASP A 51 -22.81 44.43 -26.36
N GLY A 52 -24.12 44.15 -26.47
CA GLY A 52 -25.14 44.68 -25.56
C GLY A 52 -25.01 44.22 -24.09
N SER A 53 -24.27 43.14 -23.83
CA SER A 53 -24.04 42.64 -22.48
C SER A 53 -22.98 43.44 -21.71
N GLU A 54 -22.10 44.16 -22.40
CA GLU A 54 -20.95 44.85 -21.83
C GLU A 54 -21.09 46.38 -21.86
N SER A 55 -20.43 47.09 -20.94
CA SER A 55 -20.22 48.54 -21.03
C SER A 55 -18.85 48.91 -20.44
N ILE A 56 -17.79 48.50 -21.15
CA ILE A 56 -16.40 48.60 -20.68
C ILE A 56 -15.95 50.07 -20.68
N ASN A 57 -16.19 50.78 -21.79
CA ASN A 57 -15.78 52.16 -22.03
C ASN A 57 -16.93 52.95 -22.67
N PRO A 58 -18.02 53.23 -21.93
CA PRO A 58 -19.18 53.90 -22.49
C PRO A 58 -18.77 55.25 -23.10
N MET A 59 -19.25 55.51 -24.32
CA MET A 59 -18.97 56.77 -25.00
C MET A 59 -19.36 57.95 -24.12
N SER A 60 -18.39 58.79 -23.78
CA SER A 60 -18.58 59.91 -22.87
C SER A 60 -17.75 61.12 -23.30
N TYR A 61 -18.36 62.31 -23.16
CA TYR A 61 -17.87 63.54 -23.75
C TYR A 61 -17.93 64.70 -22.75
N GLU A 62 -16.96 65.61 -22.83
CA GLU A 62 -16.93 66.89 -22.09
C GLU A 62 -16.92 68.06 -23.07
N LYS A 63 -17.78 69.05 -22.81
CA LYS A 63 -17.85 70.29 -23.58
C LYS A 63 -16.72 71.23 -23.15
N LEU A 64 -16.05 71.87 -24.11
CA LEU A 64 -14.96 72.81 -23.85
C LEU A 64 -15.26 74.23 -24.37
N ASP A 65 -14.84 75.24 -23.63
CA ASP A 65 -14.82 76.64 -24.09
C ASP A 65 -13.65 76.94 -25.03
N ASP A 66 -13.54 78.19 -25.48
CA ASP A 66 -12.52 78.67 -26.41
C ASP A 66 -11.11 78.73 -25.85
N GLU A 67 -10.96 78.72 -24.53
CA GLU A 67 -9.68 78.52 -23.87
C GLU A 67 -9.38 77.05 -23.53
N GLY A 68 -10.31 76.13 -23.77
CA GLY A 68 -10.13 74.68 -23.59
C GLY A 68 -10.48 74.16 -22.20
N TYR A 69 -11.16 74.95 -21.37
CA TYR A 69 -11.64 74.54 -20.05
C TYR A 69 -12.94 73.73 -20.16
N VAL A 70 -13.10 72.78 -19.23
CA VAL A 70 -14.30 71.94 -19.15
C VAL A 70 -15.49 72.76 -18.69
N LEU A 71 -16.58 72.67 -19.44
CA LEU A 71 -17.87 73.31 -19.14
C LEU A 71 -18.82 72.36 -18.42
N SER A 72 -19.82 72.94 -17.76
CA SER A 72 -20.94 72.17 -17.23
C SER A 72 -21.60 71.32 -18.33
N PRO A 73 -22.05 70.08 -18.05
CA PRO A 73 -22.80 69.27 -19.01
C PRO A 73 -24.03 69.99 -19.61
N GLU A 74 -24.65 70.87 -18.81
CA GLU A 74 -25.81 71.69 -19.17
C GLU A 74 -25.48 72.90 -20.06
N ALA A 75 -24.19 73.12 -20.36
CA ALA A 75 -23.77 74.24 -21.21
C ALA A 75 -24.43 74.17 -22.59
N THR A 76 -24.97 75.30 -23.03
CA THR A 76 -25.68 75.44 -24.31
C THR A 76 -24.75 75.89 -25.45
N THR A 77 -23.51 76.28 -25.14
CA THR A 77 -22.50 76.74 -26.12
C THR A 77 -21.13 76.20 -25.75
N TRP A 78 -20.42 75.66 -26.73
CA TRP A 78 -19.05 75.14 -26.61
C TRP A 78 -18.41 75.11 -28.00
N VAL A 79 -17.08 75.07 -28.08
CA VAL A 79 -16.35 75.15 -29.36
C VAL A 79 -15.61 73.85 -29.70
N ALA A 80 -15.31 73.05 -28.69
CA ALA A 80 -14.69 71.75 -28.83
C ALA A 80 -15.29 70.75 -27.85
N VAL A 81 -15.12 69.46 -28.14
CA VAL A 81 -15.52 68.35 -27.26
C VAL A 81 -14.31 67.48 -26.98
N ARG A 82 -14.05 67.18 -25.71
CA ARG A 82 -13.11 66.13 -25.31
C ARG A 82 -13.85 64.81 -25.20
N ASP A 83 -13.38 63.81 -25.93
CA ASP A 83 -13.75 62.42 -25.71
C ASP A 83 -13.03 61.92 -24.45
N LYS A 84 -13.79 61.59 -23.41
CA LYS A 84 -13.23 61.15 -22.12
C LYS A 84 -12.64 59.74 -22.19
N VAL A 85 -13.02 58.97 -23.20
CA VAL A 85 -12.51 57.61 -23.42
C VAL A 85 -11.19 57.68 -24.16
N THR A 86 -11.15 58.32 -25.33
CA THR A 86 -9.92 58.35 -26.16
C THR A 86 -8.93 59.46 -25.77
N GLY A 87 -9.36 60.45 -24.98
CA GLY A 87 -8.60 61.66 -24.66
C GLY A 87 -8.50 62.67 -25.82
N LEU A 88 -9.05 62.35 -26.99
CA LEU A 88 -9.00 63.21 -28.17
C LEU A 88 -9.93 64.42 -28.01
N VAL A 89 -9.47 65.56 -28.50
CA VAL A 89 -10.27 66.80 -28.55
C VAL A 89 -10.71 67.06 -29.98
N TRP A 90 -12.01 67.28 -30.15
CA TRP A 90 -12.68 67.38 -31.44
C TRP A 90 -13.28 68.75 -31.65
N GLU A 91 -13.08 69.31 -32.84
CA GLU A 91 -13.70 70.57 -33.26
C GLU A 91 -15.22 70.39 -33.39
N VAL A 92 -16.01 71.35 -32.91
CA VAL A 92 -17.47 71.33 -33.00
C VAL A 92 -17.94 72.22 -34.15
N LYS A 93 -18.97 71.74 -34.88
CA LYS A 93 -19.55 72.49 -35.99
C LYS A 93 -20.58 73.48 -35.48
N ASN A 94 -20.53 74.70 -35.98
CA ASN A 94 -21.42 75.80 -35.66
C ASN A 94 -22.15 76.28 -36.91
N GLU A 95 -23.10 77.21 -36.73
CA GLU A 95 -23.91 77.78 -37.81
C GLU A 95 -23.09 78.43 -38.94
N VAL A 96 -21.85 78.85 -38.67
CA VAL A 96 -20.97 79.48 -39.65
C VAL A 96 -20.21 78.45 -40.49
N ASN A 97 -19.77 77.35 -39.87
CA ASN A 97 -18.87 76.38 -40.52
C ASN A 97 -19.51 75.02 -40.86
N LYS A 98 -20.78 74.79 -40.51
CA LYS A 98 -21.48 73.51 -40.76
C LYS A 98 -21.58 73.12 -42.23
N ASP A 99 -21.68 74.10 -43.12
CA ASP A 99 -21.81 73.90 -44.57
C ASP A 99 -20.46 74.02 -45.32
N VAL A 100 -19.36 74.25 -44.60
CA VAL A 100 -18.05 74.50 -45.20
C VAL A 100 -17.40 73.20 -45.63
N LYS A 101 -17.04 73.13 -46.91
CA LYS A 101 -16.28 72.04 -47.53
C LYS A 101 -14.89 72.52 -47.88
N TYR A 102 -13.90 71.63 -47.76
CA TYR A 102 -12.50 71.97 -47.98
C TYR A 102 -11.90 71.17 -49.15
N CYS A 103 -11.02 71.83 -49.89
CA CYS A 103 -10.06 71.19 -50.78
C CYS A 103 -8.95 70.54 -49.94
N TRP A 104 -8.42 69.41 -50.41
CA TRP A 104 -7.32 68.72 -49.76
C TRP A 104 -5.98 69.45 -49.95
N GLY A 105 -5.10 69.39 -48.95
CA GLY A 105 -3.72 69.91 -48.98
C GLY A 105 -3.61 71.42 -48.84
N SER A 106 -2.48 71.98 -49.29
CA SER A 106 -2.13 73.39 -49.12
C SER A 106 -2.73 74.26 -50.22
N LYS A 107 -3.05 75.52 -49.89
CA LYS A 107 -3.64 76.46 -50.83
C LYS A 107 -2.63 76.95 -51.89
N PRO A 108 -2.94 76.80 -53.20
CA PRO A 108 -2.20 77.48 -54.26
C PRO A 108 -2.34 79.00 -54.17
N SER A 109 -1.28 79.74 -54.51
CA SER A 109 -1.21 81.20 -54.38
C SER A 109 -2.27 81.99 -55.16
N ASP A 110 -2.89 81.38 -56.18
CA ASP A 110 -3.91 81.97 -57.04
C ASP A 110 -5.34 81.47 -56.77
N SER A 111 -5.54 80.64 -55.74
CA SER A 111 -6.86 80.03 -55.46
C SER A 111 -7.69 80.85 -54.47
N SER A 112 -8.98 81.02 -54.76
CA SER A 112 -9.97 81.61 -53.84
C SER A 112 -10.73 80.57 -52.99
N LYS A 113 -10.39 79.28 -53.14
CA LYS A 113 -11.06 78.17 -52.46
C LYS A 113 -10.49 77.95 -51.05
N LEU A 114 -11.24 77.25 -50.21
CA LEU A 114 -10.82 76.86 -48.86
C LEU A 114 -10.05 75.54 -48.91
N PHE A 115 -8.91 75.48 -48.23
CA PHE A 115 -8.02 74.33 -48.16
C PHE A 115 -7.86 73.89 -46.71
N ILE A 116 -7.64 72.58 -46.51
CA ILE A 116 -7.52 72.00 -45.17
C ILE A 116 -6.31 72.54 -44.42
N ASP A 117 -5.15 72.67 -45.06
CA ASP A 117 -3.93 73.08 -44.36
C ASP A 117 -4.04 74.51 -43.81
N ASP A 118 -4.61 75.44 -44.59
CA ASP A 118 -4.89 76.82 -44.15
C ASP A 118 -5.83 76.86 -42.93
N PHE A 119 -6.86 76.01 -42.93
CA PHE A 119 -7.80 75.91 -41.81
C PHE A 119 -7.12 75.38 -40.55
N LEU A 120 -6.31 74.33 -40.68
CA LEU A 120 -5.55 73.78 -39.55
C LEU A 120 -4.48 74.76 -39.05
N GLU A 121 -3.80 75.47 -39.95
CA GLU A 121 -2.85 76.53 -39.60
C GLU A 121 -3.54 77.65 -38.81
N THR A 122 -4.77 78.01 -39.20
CA THR A 122 -5.58 78.99 -38.46
C THR A 122 -5.90 78.48 -37.06
N LEU A 123 -6.46 77.28 -36.92
CA LEU A 123 -6.77 76.70 -35.60
C LEU A 123 -5.54 76.63 -34.69
N ASN A 124 -4.38 76.26 -35.25
CA ASN A 124 -3.14 76.10 -34.50
C ASN A 124 -2.50 77.44 -34.11
N THR A 125 -2.57 78.43 -34.98
CA THR A 125 -2.04 79.78 -34.72
C THR A 125 -2.89 80.53 -33.70
N GLU A 126 -4.22 80.37 -33.78
CA GLU A 126 -5.17 80.99 -32.85
C GLU A 126 -5.28 80.25 -31.52
N GLN A 127 -4.61 79.11 -31.38
CA GLN A 127 -4.71 78.22 -30.22
C GLN A 127 -6.17 77.84 -29.90
N TYR A 128 -6.96 77.50 -30.93
CA TYR A 128 -8.39 77.23 -30.80
C TYR A 128 -8.67 76.16 -29.73
N ALA A 129 -9.60 76.46 -28.80
CA ALA A 129 -9.88 75.66 -27.61
C ALA A 129 -8.64 75.41 -26.72
N GLY A 130 -7.73 76.39 -26.65
CA GLY A 130 -6.47 76.32 -25.90
C GLY A 130 -5.39 75.42 -26.51
N ARG A 131 -5.50 75.01 -27.78
CA ARG A 131 -4.67 73.94 -28.38
C ARG A 131 -4.07 74.32 -29.73
N ASN A 132 -2.86 73.83 -30.03
CA ASN A 132 -2.09 74.17 -31.22
C ASN A 132 -1.57 72.96 -32.02
N ASP A 133 -2.17 71.81 -31.80
CA ASP A 133 -1.85 70.50 -32.40
C ASP A 133 -3.04 69.91 -33.19
N TRP A 134 -3.94 70.76 -33.68
CA TRP A 134 -5.06 70.39 -34.54
C TRP A 134 -4.58 69.79 -35.86
N ARG A 135 -5.22 68.69 -36.24
CA ARG A 135 -4.87 67.87 -37.40
C ARG A 135 -6.11 67.24 -38.02
N ILE A 136 -5.93 66.70 -39.22
CA ILE A 136 -6.93 65.84 -39.87
C ILE A 136 -7.03 64.52 -39.06
N PRO A 137 -8.24 64.05 -38.70
CA PRO A 137 -8.41 62.78 -38.02
C PRO A 137 -8.13 61.60 -38.94
N THR A 138 -7.68 60.47 -38.40
CA THR A 138 -7.66 59.20 -39.12
C THR A 138 -9.08 58.62 -39.23
N ILE A 139 -9.28 57.64 -40.12
CA ILE A 139 -10.58 57.00 -40.26
C ILE A 139 -10.99 56.22 -38.99
N LYS A 140 -10.02 55.67 -38.24
CA LYS A 140 -10.25 55.03 -36.94
C LYS A 140 -10.76 56.02 -35.90
N GLU A 141 -10.13 57.20 -35.83
CA GLU A 141 -10.55 58.28 -34.94
C GLU A 141 -11.96 58.79 -35.29
N LEU A 142 -12.28 58.96 -36.58
CA LEU A 142 -13.66 59.33 -36.97
C LEU A 142 -14.68 58.24 -36.61
N THR A 143 -14.30 56.97 -36.74
CA THR A 143 -15.17 55.82 -36.43
C THR A 143 -15.39 55.66 -34.93
N SER A 144 -14.49 56.15 -34.08
CA SER A 144 -14.67 56.11 -32.61
C SER A 144 -15.87 56.94 -32.14
N LEU A 145 -16.24 57.99 -32.89
CA LEU A 145 -17.41 58.84 -32.64
C LEU A 145 -18.74 58.21 -33.06
N VAL A 146 -18.73 57.05 -33.72
CA VAL A 146 -19.93 56.43 -34.29
C VAL A 146 -20.73 55.66 -33.23
N ARG A 147 -22.05 55.84 -33.24
CA ARG A 147 -23.04 55.10 -32.44
C ARG A 147 -23.66 53.96 -33.25
N TYR A 148 -23.54 52.73 -32.76
CA TYR A 148 -24.15 51.52 -33.33
C TYR A 148 -25.41 51.14 -32.54
N ILE A 149 -26.31 52.11 -32.37
CA ILE A 149 -27.55 51.94 -31.62
C ILE A 149 -28.55 51.03 -32.34
N ASP A 150 -29.46 50.43 -31.56
CA ASP A 150 -30.45 49.41 -31.94
C ASP A 150 -31.62 49.88 -32.89
N ASN A 151 -31.36 50.85 -33.79
CA ASN A 151 -32.25 51.46 -34.84
C ASN A 151 -33.03 52.74 -34.38
N PRO A 152 -33.22 53.80 -35.22
CA PRO A 152 -33.73 53.77 -36.60
C PRO A 152 -32.83 54.41 -37.66
N GLU A 153 -33.16 54.10 -38.92
CA GLU A 153 -32.69 54.80 -40.11
C GLU A 153 -33.02 56.30 -40.10
N ASP A 154 -32.29 57.05 -40.92
CA ASP A 154 -32.29 58.52 -41.00
C ASP A 154 -31.70 59.28 -39.79
N VAL A 155 -31.24 58.60 -38.75
CA VAL A 155 -30.57 59.23 -37.60
C VAL A 155 -29.07 59.35 -37.84
N LEU A 156 -28.50 60.51 -37.48
CA LEU A 156 -27.07 60.72 -37.41
C LEU A 156 -26.47 59.76 -36.35
N LYS A 157 -25.55 58.88 -36.77
CA LYS A 157 -24.85 57.93 -35.90
C LYS A 157 -23.71 58.57 -35.11
N ILE A 158 -23.89 59.81 -34.65
CA ILE A 158 -22.96 60.54 -33.80
C ILE A 158 -23.77 61.21 -32.70
N ASP A 159 -23.16 61.48 -31.55
CA ASP A 159 -23.82 62.25 -30.50
C ASP A 159 -24.12 63.69 -30.94
N THR A 160 -25.35 63.98 -31.36
CA THR A 160 -25.74 65.32 -31.79
C THR A 160 -25.82 66.34 -30.66
N ASP A 161 -25.92 65.90 -29.40
CA ASP A 161 -25.92 66.80 -28.24
C ASP A 161 -24.51 67.31 -27.92
N CYS A 162 -23.48 66.57 -28.31
CA CYS A 162 -22.07 66.98 -28.20
C CYS A 162 -21.52 67.52 -29.53
N PHE A 163 -21.96 66.96 -30.65
CA PHE A 163 -21.54 67.29 -32.02
C PHE A 163 -22.70 67.82 -32.86
N PRO A 164 -23.28 68.98 -32.48
CA PRO A 164 -24.34 69.60 -33.25
C PRO A 164 -23.83 69.98 -34.64
N ASN A 165 -24.79 70.22 -35.54
CA ASN A 165 -24.53 70.66 -36.91
C ASN A 165 -23.62 69.71 -37.72
N THR A 166 -23.63 68.42 -37.39
CA THR A 166 -23.03 67.40 -38.25
C THR A 166 -23.87 67.27 -39.53
N ALA A 167 -23.23 67.36 -40.69
CA ALA A 167 -23.90 67.31 -41.98
C ALA A 167 -24.49 65.90 -42.24
N PRO A 168 -25.81 65.73 -42.36
CA PRO A 168 -26.45 64.41 -42.49
C PRO A 168 -25.99 63.63 -43.73
N ASP A 169 -25.97 64.28 -44.91
CA ASP A 169 -25.54 63.64 -46.15
C ASP A 169 -24.07 63.95 -46.50
N GLY A 170 -23.32 64.48 -45.53
CA GLY A 170 -21.95 64.93 -45.71
C GLY A 170 -20.90 63.90 -45.31
N SER A 171 -19.87 63.73 -46.15
CA SER A 171 -18.68 62.95 -45.79
C SER A 171 -17.63 63.85 -45.14
N TYR A 172 -16.99 63.36 -44.08
CA TYR A 172 -15.91 64.03 -43.35
C TYR A 172 -14.55 63.45 -43.73
N TRP A 173 -13.60 64.29 -44.11
CA TRP A 173 -12.25 63.90 -44.50
C TRP A 173 -11.49 63.22 -43.38
N SER A 174 -10.74 62.16 -43.73
CA SER A 174 -9.72 61.57 -42.89
C SER A 174 -8.32 61.70 -43.51
N ALA A 175 -7.30 61.69 -42.66
CA ALA A 175 -5.88 61.62 -43.00
C ALA A 175 -5.47 60.24 -43.54
N THR A 176 -6.35 59.25 -43.48
CA THR A 176 -6.04 57.87 -43.83
C THR A 176 -6.02 57.73 -45.36
N PRO A 177 -4.87 57.34 -45.94
CA PRO A 177 -4.75 57.21 -47.39
C PRO A 177 -5.56 56.01 -47.90
N PHE A 178 -6.02 56.12 -49.15
CA PHE A 178 -6.65 55.05 -49.92
C PHE A 178 -5.89 54.94 -51.23
N GLU A 179 -5.24 53.80 -51.48
CA GLU A 179 -4.44 53.57 -52.68
C GLU A 179 -5.11 52.53 -53.57
N ILE A 180 -5.43 52.90 -54.82
CA ILE A 180 -6.04 51.99 -55.81
C ILE A 180 -5.13 51.67 -56.99
N ALA A 181 -4.19 52.56 -57.33
CA ALA A 181 -3.21 52.39 -58.38
C ALA A 181 -2.08 53.41 -58.21
N GLU A 182 -0.88 53.09 -58.73
CA GLU A 182 0.27 53.99 -58.74
C GLU A 182 -0.10 55.36 -59.37
N GLY A 183 0.21 56.45 -58.67
CA GLY A 183 0.01 57.82 -59.14
C GLY A 183 -1.40 58.41 -58.88
N MET A 184 -2.32 57.65 -58.29
CA MET A 184 -3.61 58.16 -57.82
C MET A 184 -3.69 58.20 -56.30
N SER A 185 -3.84 59.40 -55.72
CA SER A 185 -4.00 59.57 -54.27
C SER A 185 -5.47 59.82 -53.93
N PHE A 186 -6.00 59.03 -53.00
CA PHE A 186 -7.31 59.21 -52.40
C PHE A 186 -7.15 59.20 -50.88
N SER A 187 -8.13 59.77 -50.18
CA SER A 187 -8.23 59.65 -48.73
C SER A 187 -9.62 59.17 -48.36
N TYR A 188 -9.70 58.39 -47.29
CA TYR A 188 -10.99 57.96 -46.77
C TYR A 188 -11.79 59.14 -46.21
N SER A 189 -13.10 58.98 -46.22
CA SER A 189 -14.03 59.86 -45.56
C SER A 189 -15.16 59.07 -44.93
N LEU A 190 -15.77 59.61 -43.88
CA LEU A 190 -16.86 58.99 -43.16
C LEU A 190 -18.15 59.81 -43.30
N ASN A 191 -19.25 59.18 -43.67
CA ASN A 191 -20.58 59.77 -43.57
C ASN A 191 -21.26 59.27 -42.28
N PHE A 192 -21.65 60.17 -41.37
CA PHE A 192 -22.22 59.79 -40.07
C PHE A 192 -23.67 59.29 -40.13
N LYS A 193 -24.41 59.50 -41.23
CA LYS A 193 -25.79 59.01 -41.38
C LYS A 193 -25.83 57.64 -42.06
N ALA A 194 -25.27 57.55 -43.27
CA ALA A 194 -25.17 56.31 -44.03
C ALA A 194 -24.19 55.31 -43.40
N PHE A 195 -23.29 55.81 -42.55
CA PHE A 195 -22.16 55.06 -41.99
C PHE A 195 -21.31 54.35 -43.05
N THR A 196 -21.14 55.03 -44.18
CA THR A 196 -20.34 54.56 -45.30
C THR A 196 -18.99 55.23 -45.31
N GLN A 197 -17.95 54.42 -45.53
CA GLN A 197 -16.62 54.93 -45.83
C GLN A 197 -16.48 55.10 -47.34
N HIS A 198 -16.10 56.30 -47.76
CA HIS A 198 -15.89 56.61 -49.17
C HIS A 198 -14.44 57.01 -49.43
N ALA A 199 -13.86 56.43 -50.47
CA ALA A 199 -12.61 56.90 -51.03
C ALA A 199 -12.87 58.15 -51.87
N ASN A 200 -12.36 59.29 -51.41
CA ASN A 200 -12.49 60.54 -52.12
C ASN A 200 -11.16 60.92 -52.77
N TRP A 201 -11.23 61.33 -54.05
CA TRP A 201 -10.07 61.76 -54.80
C TRP A 201 -9.51 63.05 -54.20
N ASN A 202 -8.31 62.97 -53.61
CA ASN A 202 -7.70 64.06 -52.85
C ASN A 202 -6.84 65.02 -53.71
N ASN A 203 -6.74 64.78 -55.02
CA ASN A 203 -6.05 65.68 -55.98
C ASN A 203 -7.04 66.65 -56.69
N SER A 204 -8.29 66.74 -56.22
CA SER A 204 -9.26 67.63 -56.85
C SER A 204 -9.19 69.04 -56.28
N SER A 205 -9.03 70.03 -57.13
CA SER A 205 -9.07 71.46 -56.78
C SER A 205 -10.48 71.95 -56.39
N PHE A 206 -11.41 71.08 -55.98
CA PHE A 206 -12.79 71.42 -55.64
C PHE A 206 -13.11 71.01 -54.19
N PRO A 207 -13.80 71.86 -53.41
CA PRO A 207 -14.17 71.53 -52.03
C PRO A 207 -15.26 70.45 -52.03
N LYS A 208 -14.91 69.23 -51.64
CA LYS A 208 -15.77 68.04 -51.80
C LYS A 208 -16.37 67.53 -50.49
N SER A 209 -15.62 67.62 -49.41
CA SER A 209 -15.97 66.97 -48.15
C SER A 209 -15.74 67.91 -46.98
N TYR A 210 -16.49 67.66 -45.91
CA TYR A 210 -16.37 68.37 -44.65
C TYR A 210 -15.08 67.95 -43.95
N LEU A 211 -14.62 68.74 -42.98
CA LEU A 211 -13.52 68.36 -42.10
C LEU A 211 -13.97 68.58 -40.67
N ARG A 212 -13.75 67.64 -39.77
CA ARG A 212 -13.83 67.86 -38.32
C ARG A 212 -12.42 67.69 -37.78
N ALA A 213 -11.79 68.78 -37.37
CA ALA A 213 -10.42 68.68 -36.88
C ALA A 213 -10.36 67.91 -35.56
N VAL A 214 -9.27 67.20 -35.33
CA VAL A 214 -8.98 66.51 -34.07
C VAL A 214 -7.64 66.98 -33.55
N SER A 215 -7.48 66.95 -32.24
CA SER A 215 -6.24 67.27 -31.54
C SER A 215 -5.96 66.19 -30.49
N GLY A 216 -4.67 65.93 -30.23
CA GLY A 216 -4.20 64.82 -29.40
C GLY A 216 -3.32 63.82 -30.16
N PRO A 217 -2.73 62.85 -29.43
CA PRO A 217 -1.79 61.87 -29.99
C PRO A 217 -2.45 60.99 -31.06
N LYS A 218 -1.66 60.56 -32.04
CA LYS A 218 -2.07 59.54 -33.03
C LYS A 218 -1.69 58.15 -32.51
N GLN A 219 -2.50 57.15 -32.84
CA GLN A 219 -2.15 55.75 -32.60
C GLN A 219 -0.82 55.38 -33.31
N THR A 220 0.07 54.68 -32.61
CA THR A 220 1.46 54.42 -33.08
C THR A 220 1.60 53.26 -34.09
N GLY A 221 0.49 52.65 -34.52
CA GLY A 221 0.48 51.59 -35.54
C GLY A 221 0.93 50.24 -35.01
N GLU A 222 1.83 49.55 -35.70
CA GLU A 222 2.25 48.16 -35.38
C GLU A 222 2.93 48.02 -34.01
N TYR A 223 3.73 49.02 -33.60
CA TYR A 223 4.60 48.90 -32.42
C TYR A 223 3.85 48.72 -31.10
N ARG A 224 2.57 49.08 -31.03
CA ARG A 224 1.73 48.88 -29.85
C ARG A 224 1.29 47.42 -29.68
N LEU A 225 1.29 46.63 -30.76
CA LEU A 225 0.88 45.24 -30.75
C LEU A 225 2.09 44.38 -30.38
N LYS A 226 2.13 43.91 -29.14
CA LYS A 226 3.23 43.14 -28.56
C LYS A 226 2.84 41.66 -28.45
N PRO A 227 3.39 40.77 -29.30
CA PRO A 227 3.30 39.33 -29.06
C PRO A 227 3.86 38.98 -27.69
N ASN A 228 3.11 38.24 -26.88
CA ASN A 228 3.51 37.87 -25.53
C ASN A 228 4.39 36.62 -25.60
N HIS A 229 5.70 36.78 -25.39
CA HIS A 229 6.63 35.64 -25.46
C HIS A 229 6.48 34.66 -24.28
N GLU A 230 6.06 35.16 -23.13
CA GLU A 230 5.83 34.34 -21.92
C GLU A 230 4.49 33.60 -21.96
N ILE A 231 3.56 34.03 -22.83
CA ILE A 231 2.24 33.44 -23.03
C ILE A 231 2.01 33.25 -24.54
N PRO A 232 2.63 32.21 -25.14
CA PRO A 232 2.55 31.97 -26.57
C PRO A 232 1.10 31.91 -27.06
N GLY A 233 0.85 32.45 -28.24
CA GLY A 233 -0.50 32.47 -28.83
C GLY A 233 -1.34 33.70 -28.44
N THR A 234 -0.75 34.73 -27.84
CA THR A 234 -1.45 35.97 -27.47
C THR A 234 -0.67 37.23 -27.84
N VAL A 235 -1.39 38.32 -28.16
CA VAL A 235 -0.83 39.64 -28.48
C VAL A 235 -1.49 40.70 -27.62
N THR A 236 -0.70 41.49 -26.89
CA THR A 236 -1.19 42.63 -26.12
C THR A 236 -1.11 43.91 -26.94
N ASP A 237 -2.21 44.64 -27.07
CA ASP A 237 -2.24 46.01 -27.58
C ASP A 237 -2.02 46.98 -26.42
N THR A 238 -0.81 47.54 -26.31
CA THR A 238 -0.43 48.37 -25.16
C THR A 238 -1.14 49.73 -25.13
N GLU A 239 -1.73 50.19 -26.24
CA GLU A 239 -2.46 51.47 -26.27
C GLU A 239 -3.94 51.33 -25.91
N THR A 240 -4.58 50.23 -26.31
CA THR A 240 -6.00 49.98 -26.01
C THR A 240 -6.20 49.17 -24.74
N GLY A 241 -5.18 48.41 -24.32
CA GLY A 241 -5.27 47.48 -23.20
C GLY A 241 -5.93 46.14 -23.55
N LEU A 242 -6.29 45.94 -24.82
CA LEU A 242 -6.89 44.70 -25.31
C LEU A 242 -5.82 43.65 -25.56
N MET A 243 -6.16 42.39 -25.31
CA MET A 243 -5.35 41.25 -25.69
C MET A 243 -6.08 40.43 -26.75
N TRP A 244 -5.36 40.04 -27.79
CA TRP A 244 -5.88 39.34 -28.96
C TRP A 244 -5.30 37.93 -29.02
N GLU A 245 -6.11 37.00 -29.51
CA GLU A 245 -5.69 35.64 -29.82
C GLU A 245 -4.76 35.63 -31.04
N GLN A 246 -3.63 34.93 -30.94
CA GLN A 246 -2.57 34.86 -31.93
C GLN A 246 -2.04 33.42 -32.07
N GLU A 247 -2.94 32.43 -32.05
CA GLU A 247 -2.55 31.02 -32.15
C GLU A 247 -2.03 30.61 -33.53
N LEU A 248 -1.37 29.46 -33.62
CA LEU A 248 -0.84 28.92 -34.87
C LEU A 248 -1.98 28.68 -35.87
N ALA A 249 -1.80 29.16 -37.11
CA ALA A 249 -2.79 29.06 -38.19
C ALA A 249 -3.33 27.62 -38.39
N SER A 250 -2.56 26.60 -38.03
CA SER A 250 -2.97 25.19 -38.07
C SER A 250 -4.15 24.83 -37.18
N LYS A 251 -4.42 25.55 -36.08
CA LYS A 251 -5.59 25.29 -35.21
C LYS A 251 -6.90 25.71 -35.89
N TYR A 252 -6.85 26.68 -36.80
CA TYR A 252 -8.01 27.10 -37.57
C TYR A 252 -8.18 26.33 -38.89
N LEU A 253 -7.41 25.25 -39.09
CA LEU A 253 -7.46 24.44 -40.29
C LEU A 253 -7.81 23.00 -39.92
N GLN A 254 -8.91 22.48 -40.47
CA GLN A 254 -9.21 21.05 -40.48
C GLN A 254 -8.88 20.53 -41.89
N ASP A 255 -7.87 19.66 -42.02
CA ASP A 255 -7.37 19.15 -43.31
C ASP A 255 -7.00 20.27 -44.31
N ASP A 256 -6.29 21.31 -43.86
CA ASP A 256 -5.98 22.54 -44.61
C ASP A 256 -7.22 23.38 -45.02
N ILE A 257 -8.40 23.08 -44.47
CA ILE A 257 -9.64 23.83 -44.69
C ILE A 257 -9.94 24.71 -43.46
N PRO A 258 -10.13 26.03 -43.63
CA PRO A 258 -10.51 26.95 -42.57
C PRO A 258 -11.77 26.50 -41.83
N ILE A 259 -11.69 26.40 -40.50
CA ILE A 259 -12.86 26.21 -39.64
C ILE A 259 -13.68 27.51 -39.69
N LYS A 260 -14.96 27.36 -39.98
CA LYS A 260 -15.91 28.48 -40.12
C LYS A 260 -17.03 28.28 -39.11
N TYR A 261 -17.42 29.36 -38.45
CA TYR A 261 -18.40 29.38 -37.37
C TYR A 261 -19.64 30.14 -37.81
N THR A 262 -20.83 29.65 -37.48
CA THR A 262 -22.01 30.52 -37.34
C THR A 262 -21.76 31.56 -36.24
N TRP A 263 -22.63 32.56 -36.12
CA TRP A 263 -22.40 33.63 -35.13
C TRP A 263 -22.54 33.12 -33.68
N GLY A 264 -23.57 32.34 -33.38
CA GLY A 264 -23.73 31.66 -32.09
C GLY A 264 -22.56 30.72 -31.76
N GLU A 265 -22.08 29.94 -32.74
CA GLU A 265 -20.88 29.11 -32.55
C GLU A 265 -19.62 29.94 -32.31
N ALA A 266 -19.50 31.13 -32.91
CA ALA A 266 -18.36 32.02 -32.69
C ALA A 266 -18.38 32.67 -31.29
N LEU A 267 -19.56 33.08 -30.82
CA LEU A 267 -19.76 33.54 -29.43
C LEU A 267 -19.39 32.42 -28.45
N SER A 268 -19.90 31.22 -28.67
CA SER A 268 -19.59 30.05 -27.85
C SER A 268 -18.10 29.69 -27.89
N TYR A 269 -17.48 29.68 -29.08
CA TYR A 269 -16.05 29.42 -29.24
C TYR A 269 -15.24 30.38 -28.37
N CYS A 270 -15.48 31.68 -28.48
CA CYS A 270 -14.74 32.67 -27.71
C CYS A 270 -14.98 32.51 -26.20
N ASN A 271 -16.24 32.36 -25.75
CA ASN A 271 -16.58 32.28 -24.33
C ASN A 271 -16.04 31.00 -23.64
N THR A 272 -15.72 29.96 -24.41
CA THR A 272 -15.14 28.70 -23.90
C THR A 272 -13.64 28.57 -24.17
N LEU A 273 -13.01 29.58 -24.78
CA LEU A 273 -11.62 29.53 -25.18
C LEU A 273 -10.70 29.59 -23.94
N GLU A 274 -9.73 28.68 -23.85
CA GLU A 274 -8.74 28.63 -22.75
C GLU A 274 -7.30 28.93 -23.23
N THR A 275 -7.13 29.89 -24.14
CA THR A 275 -5.82 30.21 -24.72
C THR A 275 -4.97 31.03 -23.74
N GLY A 276 -3.71 30.62 -23.55
CA GLY A 276 -2.76 31.35 -22.71
C GLY A 276 -3.04 31.30 -21.20
N GLY A 277 -3.86 30.33 -20.74
CA GLY A 277 -4.25 30.19 -19.34
C GLY A 277 -5.36 31.15 -18.91
N TYR A 278 -6.15 31.66 -19.86
CA TYR A 278 -7.22 32.63 -19.64
C TYR A 278 -8.55 32.12 -20.19
N ARG A 279 -9.66 32.43 -19.50
CA ARG A 279 -11.02 31.90 -19.78
C ARG A 279 -12.08 32.98 -20.09
N ASP A 280 -11.69 34.24 -20.04
CA ASP A 280 -12.51 35.43 -20.26
C ASP A 280 -12.40 35.96 -21.71
N TRP A 281 -12.12 35.07 -22.66
CA TRP A 281 -12.10 35.41 -24.07
C TRP A 281 -13.52 35.67 -24.56
N ARG A 282 -13.66 36.63 -25.48
CA ARG A 282 -14.96 36.97 -26.08
C ARG A 282 -14.81 37.40 -27.53
N LEU A 283 -15.94 37.46 -28.21
CA LEU A 283 -16.02 38.00 -29.56
C LEU A 283 -15.86 39.53 -29.51
N PRO A 284 -15.01 40.14 -30.35
CA PRO A 284 -14.75 41.58 -30.31
C PRO A 284 -15.94 42.38 -30.81
N THR A 285 -16.15 43.56 -30.26
CA THR A 285 -17.09 44.53 -30.85
C THR A 285 -16.55 45.04 -32.19
N ALA A 286 -17.40 45.63 -33.01
CA ALA A 286 -17.00 46.22 -34.28
C ALA A 286 -15.91 47.28 -34.10
N LYS A 287 -15.97 48.10 -33.04
CA LYS A 287 -14.93 49.13 -32.79
C LYS A 287 -13.61 48.52 -32.35
N GLU A 288 -13.64 47.47 -31.54
CA GLU A 288 -12.43 46.78 -31.09
C GLU A 288 -11.71 46.12 -32.26
N LEU A 289 -12.42 45.35 -33.09
CA LEU A 289 -11.80 44.66 -34.23
C LEU A 289 -11.21 45.64 -35.24
N LEU A 290 -11.81 46.83 -35.41
CA LEU A 290 -11.26 47.88 -36.25
C LEU A 290 -9.93 48.45 -35.75
N THR A 291 -9.61 48.27 -34.47
CA THR A 291 -8.35 48.79 -33.90
C THR A 291 -7.13 48.08 -34.45
N ILE A 292 -7.23 46.81 -34.85
CA ILE A 292 -6.12 46.03 -35.44
C ILE A 292 -6.06 46.11 -36.98
N VAL A 293 -7.05 46.74 -37.63
CA VAL A 293 -7.06 46.94 -39.09
C VAL A 293 -5.98 47.94 -39.51
N ASN A 294 -5.09 47.55 -40.41
CA ASN A 294 -4.02 48.42 -40.94
C ASN A 294 -4.47 49.16 -42.21
N PHE A 295 -5.17 50.29 -42.05
CA PHE A 295 -5.62 51.12 -43.19
C PHE A 295 -4.49 51.83 -43.97
N ALA A 296 -3.23 51.74 -43.53
CA ALA A 296 -2.09 52.36 -44.22
C ALA A 296 -1.40 51.43 -45.23
N GLY A 297 -1.79 50.15 -45.31
CA GLY A 297 -1.20 49.15 -46.21
C GLY A 297 -1.92 49.04 -47.55
N SER A 298 -1.16 48.88 -48.65
CA SER A 298 -1.69 48.92 -50.03
C SER A 298 -2.30 47.60 -50.55
N LYS A 299 -2.24 46.48 -49.80
CA LYS A 299 -2.76 45.16 -50.26
C LYS A 299 -3.32 44.21 -49.19
N LYS A 300 -2.99 44.37 -47.91
CA LYS A 300 -3.50 43.55 -46.79
C LYS A 300 -3.71 44.47 -45.59
N LEU A 301 -4.89 44.45 -44.98
CA LEU A 301 -5.25 45.37 -43.89
C LEU A 301 -4.92 44.80 -42.50
N VAL A 302 -3.83 44.07 -42.38
CA VAL A 302 -3.36 43.47 -41.13
C VAL A 302 -1.85 43.68 -41.00
N TYR A 303 -1.30 43.55 -39.79
CA TYR A 303 0.14 43.48 -39.53
C TYR A 303 0.59 42.02 -39.56
N PRO A 304 1.10 41.46 -40.69
CA PRO A 304 1.31 40.01 -40.82
C PRO A 304 2.47 39.48 -39.96
N SER A 305 3.38 40.36 -39.56
CA SER A 305 4.44 40.13 -38.57
C SER A 305 3.91 39.87 -37.16
N VAL A 306 2.69 40.34 -36.87
CA VAL A 306 2.00 40.16 -35.59
C VAL A 306 0.89 39.11 -35.77
N PHE A 307 -0.07 39.34 -36.65
CA PHE A 307 -1.19 38.42 -36.85
C PHE A 307 -0.97 37.54 -38.07
N SER A 308 -0.19 36.47 -37.90
CA SER A 308 -0.03 35.43 -38.93
C SER A 308 -1.24 34.50 -39.06
N ASN A 309 -2.13 34.49 -38.06
CA ASN A 309 -3.37 33.72 -38.02
C ASN A 309 -4.54 34.40 -38.76
N ILE A 310 -4.44 35.69 -39.05
CA ILE A 310 -5.49 36.42 -39.77
C ILE A 310 -5.34 36.19 -41.26
N ARG A 311 -6.39 35.61 -41.84
CA ARG A 311 -6.58 35.35 -43.26
C ARG A 311 -7.08 36.62 -43.95
N THR A 312 -6.54 36.88 -45.14
CA THR A 312 -6.74 38.15 -45.87
C THR A 312 -7.17 37.91 -47.31
N GLU A 313 -7.77 36.76 -47.59
CA GLU A 313 -8.37 36.40 -48.88
C GLU A 313 -9.66 37.20 -49.10
N SER A 314 -10.00 37.51 -50.35
CA SER A 314 -11.12 38.41 -50.70
C SER A 314 -12.50 37.97 -50.18
N ASP A 315 -12.69 36.67 -49.95
CA ASP A 315 -13.91 36.07 -49.42
C ASP A 315 -13.89 35.91 -47.89
N GLU A 316 -12.80 36.30 -47.22
CA GLU A 316 -12.64 36.15 -45.79
C GLU A 316 -13.21 37.33 -45.00
N SER A 317 -13.98 37.02 -43.95
CA SER A 317 -14.48 38.00 -42.97
C SER A 317 -14.41 37.43 -41.55
N TYR A 318 -14.51 38.32 -40.57
CA TYR A 318 -14.43 37.99 -39.15
C TYR A 318 -15.67 38.49 -38.42
N TRP A 319 -16.30 37.63 -37.63
CA TRP A 319 -17.45 38.01 -36.80
C TRP A 319 -17.09 39.07 -35.76
N THR A 320 -18.07 39.91 -35.45
CA THR A 320 -18.06 40.79 -34.28
C THR A 320 -19.26 40.48 -33.39
N SER A 321 -19.20 40.88 -32.12
CA SER A 321 -20.32 40.79 -31.19
C SER A 321 -21.38 41.87 -31.42
N THR A 322 -21.10 42.87 -32.28
CA THR A 322 -22.01 43.97 -32.59
C THR A 322 -23.04 43.56 -33.63
N TYR A 323 -24.31 43.84 -33.34
CA TYR A 323 -25.44 43.50 -34.19
C TYR A 323 -26.00 44.75 -34.90
N ALA A 324 -26.39 44.61 -36.17
CA ALA A 324 -26.98 45.72 -36.92
C ALA A 324 -28.36 45.37 -37.51
N LYS A 325 -29.31 46.29 -37.36
CA LYS A 325 -30.66 46.23 -37.95
C LYS A 325 -30.76 47.24 -39.10
N HIS A 326 -31.08 46.80 -40.33
CA HIS A 326 -31.27 47.68 -41.49
C HIS A 326 -32.38 47.19 -42.43
N GLU A 327 -33.41 48.02 -42.69
CA GLU A 327 -34.56 47.97 -43.63
C GLU A 327 -35.24 46.63 -44.05
N SER A 328 -34.74 45.46 -43.63
CA SER A 328 -35.23 44.08 -43.88
C SER A 328 -34.14 42.99 -43.66
N ASN A 329 -32.90 43.40 -43.39
CA ASN A 329 -31.75 42.54 -43.12
C ASN A 329 -31.23 42.80 -41.69
N GLU A 330 -31.36 41.80 -40.85
CA GLU A 330 -30.86 41.79 -39.47
C GLU A 330 -29.67 40.84 -39.42
N SER A 331 -28.50 41.34 -39.04
CA SER A 331 -27.32 40.49 -38.95
C SER A 331 -26.22 41.03 -38.03
N PRO A 332 -25.44 40.12 -37.43
CA PRO A 332 -24.16 40.48 -36.83
C PRO A 332 -23.22 41.12 -37.85
N LEU A 333 -22.42 42.09 -37.39
CA LEU A 333 -21.43 42.75 -38.24
C LEU A 333 -20.19 41.89 -38.42
N THR A 334 -19.55 42.05 -39.57
CA THR A 334 -18.25 41.44 -39.87
C THR A 334 -17.23 42.48 -40.31
N VAL A 335 -15.94 42.15 -40.14
CA VAL A 335 -14.81 42.95 -40.65
C VAL A 335 -14.01 42.14 -41.66
N HIS A 336 -13.62 42.77 -42.78
CA HIS A 336 -12.79 42.17 -43.82
C HIS A 336 -11.36 42.73 -43.79
N PHE A 337 -10.35 41.85 -43.85
CA PHE A 337 -8.93 42.24 -43.86
C PHE A 337 -8.27 42.22 -45.25
N SER A 338 -9.03 41.88 -46.29
CA SER A 338 -8.53 41.51 -47.61
C SER A 338 -8.40 42.66 -48.59
N THR A 339 -9.38 43.57 -48.64
CA THR A 339 -9.31 44.74 -49.52
C THR A 339 -9.79 46.02 -48.83
N ILE A 340 -9.13 47.11 -49.23
CA ILE A 340 -9.37 48.49 -48.78
C ILE A 340 -10.83 48.91 -49.04
N MET A 341 -11.47 48.38 -50.09
CA MET A 341 -12.88 48.68 -50.41
C MET A 341 -13.89 47.92 -49.56
N GLU A 342 -13.52 46.85 -48.85
CA GLU A 342 -14.46 45.90 -48.22
C GLU A 342 -14.46 45.94 -46.69
N SER A 343 -13.38 46.44 -46.06
CA SER A 343 -13.19 46.41 -44.59
C SER A 343 -14.34 46.97 -43.76
N LEU A 344 -15.09 47.95 -44.30
CA LEU A 344 -16.32 48.51 -43.71
C LEU A 344 -17.37 48.82 -44.79
N LYS A 345 -17.47 48.00 -45.85
CA LYS A 345 -18.58 48.12 -46.80
C LYS A 345 -19.86 47.69 -46.12
N TYR A 346 -20.74 48.67 -45.93
CA TYR A 346 -21.94 48.51 -45.15
C TYR A 346 -23.18 48.15 -45.98
N TYR A 347 -24.06 47.38 -45.33
CA TYR A 347 -25.53 47.40 -45.40
C TYR A 347 -26.31 46.79 -46.57
N SER A 348 -25.74 46.31 -47.68
CA SER A 348 -26.58 45.92 -48.85
C SER A 348 -26.64 44.45 -49.27
N ASP A 349 -25.75 43.56 -48.82
CA ASP A 349 -25.75 42.14 -49.26
C ASP A 349 -26.08 41.13 -48.13
N MET A 350 -26.77 41.56 -47.08
CA MET A 350 -26.97 40.78 -45.85
C MET A 350 -28.29 39.99 -45.76
N ALA A 351 -28.71 39.37 -46.87
CA ALA A 351 -29.86 38.43 -46.86
C ALA A 351 -29.47 36.97 -46.55
N LYS A 352 -28.27 36.69 -46.03
CA LYS A 352 -27.77 35.31 -45.80
C LYS A 352 -27.22 35.02 -44.38
N ALA A 353 -27.19 36.00 -43.49
CA ALA A 353 -26.24 36.03 -42.37
C ALA A 353 -26.53 35.07 -41.20
N ALA A 354 -27.80 34.76 -40.89
CA ALA A 354 -28.15 33.81 -39.82
C ALA A 354 -27.65 32.36 -40.06
N LYS A 355 -27.27 32.02 -41.30
CA LYS A 355 -26.81 30.66 -41.68
C LYS A 355 -25.45 30.65 -42.38
N SER A 356 -24.79 31.79 -42.51
CA SER A 356 -23.44 31.85 -43.08
C SER A 356 -22.42 31.54 -42.00
N THR A 357 -21.36 30.81 -42.35
CA THR A 357 -20.24 30.54 -41.46
C THR A 357 -19.06 31.43 -41.84
N THR A 358 -18.42 32.12 -40.89
CA THR A 358 -17.22 32.93 -41.13
C THR A 358 -16.13 32.71 -40.08
N SER A 359 -15.02 33.45 -40.15
CA SER A 359 -13.88 33.29 -39.24
C SER A 359 -14.10 34.05 -37.92
N VAL A 360 -13.35 33.67 -36.89
CA VAL A 360 -13.41 34.25 -35.55
C VAL A 360 -12.02 34.69 -35.11
N LEU A 361 -11.94 35.76 -34.31
CA LEU A 361 -10.73 36.21 -33.65
C LEU A 361 -11.11 36.66 -32.25
N ALA A 362 -10.68 35.93 -31.21
CA ALA A 362 -11.04 36.28 -29.85
C ALA A 362 -10.26 37.49 -29.33
N VAL A 363 -10.93 38.30 -28.51
CA VAL A 363 -10.34 39.42 -27.76
C VAL A 363 -10.68 39.26 -26.29
N ARG A 364 -9.86 39.87 -25.42
CA ARG A 364 -10.12 39.96 -23.99
C ARG A 364 -9.46 41.19 -23.36
N GLY A 365 -9.77 41.40 -22.09
CA GLY A 365 -9.20 42.49 -21.30
C GLY A 365 -9.78 43.86 -21.62
N GLY A 366 -9.07 44.90 -21.15
CA GLY A 366 -9.50 46.29 -21.28
C GLY A 366 -8.74 47.27 -20.39
N GLN A 367 -7.49 46.97 -20.01
CA GLN A 367 -6.71 47.84 -19.13
C GLN A 367 -5.60 48.55 -19.90
N PRO A 368 -5.69 49.88 -20.11
CA PRO A 368 -4.63 50.61 -20.78
C PRO A 368 -3.33 50.59 -19.96
N ILE A 369 -2.19 50.45 -20.66
CA ILE A 369 -0.86 50.48 -20.03
C ILE A 369 -0.17 51.78 -20.46
N ASN A 370 -0.25 52.80 -19.59
CA ASN A 370 0.38 54.09 -19.79
C ASN A 370 1.47 54.38 -18.76
N ASP A 371 2.52 55.04 -19.21
CA ASP A 371 3.50 55.64 -18.32
C ASP A 371 2.81 56.70 -17.43
N GLY A 372 2.94 56.55 -16.11
CA GLY A 372 2.41 57.50 -15.12
C GLY A 372 1.01 57.18 -14.57
N HIS A 373 0.31 56.21 -15.14
CA HIS A 373 -1.00 55.77 -14.62
C HIS A 373 -0.86 54.56 -13.69
N LEU A 374 -1.88 54.35 -12.85
CA LEU A 374 -2.01 53.11 -12.10
C LEU A 374 -2.23 51.93 -13.05
N VAL A 375 -1.72 50.76 -12.69
CA VAL A 375 -1.90 49.51 -13.44
C VAL A 375 -2.25 48.43 -12.43
N ILE A 376 -3.46 47.91 -12.49
CA ILE A 376 -3.87 46.75 -11.69
C ILE A 376 -3.09 45.53 -12.19
N THR A 377 -2.60 44.75 -11.23
CA THR A 377 -1.80 43.52 -11.45
C THR A 377 -2.41 42.32 -10.74
N SER A 378 -3.36 42.56 -9.82
CA SER A 378 -4.15 41.53 -9.13
C SER A 378 -5.52 42.12 -8.78
N PRO A 379 -6.64 41.41 -9.03
CA PRO A 379 -6.68 40.13 -9.74
C PRO A 379 -6.17 40.29 -11.18
N ARG A 380 -5.58 39.24 -11.75
CA ARG A 380 -5.15 39.28 -13.16
C ARG A 380 -6.40 39.35 -14.06
N GLN A 381 -6.27 39.88 -15.26
CA GLN A 381 -7.35 39.79 -16.25
C GLN A 381 -7.67 38.32 -16.48
N GLY A 382 -8.95 37.93 -16.53
CA GLY A 382 -9.39 36.54 -16.63
C GLY A 382 -9.18 35.68 -15.39
N ALA A 383 -8.90 36.29 -14.23
CA ALA A 383 -8.88 35.53 -12.98
C ALA A 383 -10.27 34.98 -12.66
N ASP A 384 -10.30 33.71 -12.25
CA ASP A 384 -11.46 33.02 -11.70
C ASP A 384 -11.36 33.08 -10.17
N ILE A 385 -12.31 33.76 -9.52
CA ILE A 385 -12.24 34.05 -8.08
C ILE A 385 -13.48 33.49 -7.38
N GLU A 386 -13.26 32.82 -6.25
CA GLU A 386 -14.34 32.29 -5.42
C GLU A 386 -14.99 33.43 -4.60
N PRO A 387 -16.33 33.50 -4.52
CA PRO A 387 -17.00 34.48 -3.66
C PRO A 387 -16.72 34.18 -2.18
N GLY A 388 -16.67 35.23 -1.36
CA GLY A 388 -16.38 35.10 0.08
C GLY A 388 -14.90 34.99 0.42
N GLU A 389 -14.00 34.84 -0.55
CA GLU A 389 -12.55 34.86 -0.31
C GLU A 389 -12.00 36.28 -0.11
N GLU A 390 -10.93 36.39 0.67
CA GLU A 390 -10.11 37.60 0.72
C GLU A 390 -9.08 37.55 -0.39
N ILE A 391 -9.11 38.55 -1.28
CA ILE A 391 -8.06 38.71 -2.29
C ILE A 391 -7.22 39.96 -2.03
N LEU A 392 -5.95 39.89 -2.43
CA LEU A 392 -5.10 41.06 -2.50
C LEU A 392 -5.25 41.72 -3.87
N VAL A 393 -5.98 42.83 -3.90
CA VAL A 393 -5.93 43.77 -5.01
C VAL A 393 -4.54 44.40 -5.03
N LYS A 394 -3.83 44.34 -6.17
CA LYS A 394 -2.47 44.89 -6.30
C LYS A 394 -2.38 45.79 -7.52
N TRP A 395 -1.64 46.87 -7.40
CA TRP A 395 -1.40 47.78 -8.52
C TRP A 395 -0.01 48.43 -8.44
N ILE A 396 0.49 48.86 -9.59
CA ILE A 396 1.76 49.58 -9.75
C ILE A 396 1.51 50.95 -10.40
N GLY A 397 2.54 51.81 -10.52
CA GLY A 397 2.43 53.11 -11.19
C GLY A 397 2.57 54.34 -10.28
N PHE A 398 3.39 54.28 -9.23
CA PHE A 398 3.57 55.39 -8.29
C PHE A 398 4.34 56.57 -8.90
N HIS A 399 3.65 57.66 -9.23
CA HIS A 399 4.29 58.96 -9.49
C HIS A 399 4.24 59.83 -8.23
N GLN A 400 5.19 60.77 -8.08
CA GLN A 400 5.19 61.69 -6.92
C GLN A 400 3.92 62.56 -6.83
N ALA A 401 3.12 62.64 -7.90
CA ALA A 401 1.85 63.35 -7.94
C ALA A 401 0.64 62.53 -7.47
N THR A 402 0.76 61.19 -7.33
CA THR A 402 -0.27 60.29 -6.76
C THR A 402 -0.03 59.96 -5.28
N GLN A 403 0.74 60.79 -4.57
CA GLN A 403 0.91 60.72 -3.10
C GLN A 403 -0.41 61.08 -2.41
N GLY A 404 -1.31 60.11 -2.27
CA GLY A 404 -2.62 60.27 -1.65
C GLY A 404 -3.35 58.93 -1.53
N ASN A 405 -4.64 58.99 -1.24
CA ASN A 405 -5.47 57.78 -1.18
C ASN A 405 -6.05 57.46 -2.56
N VAL A 406 -6.52 56.24 -2.73
CA VAL A 406 -7.28 55.78 -3.90
C VAL A 406 -8.69 55.34 -3.48
N VAL A 407 -9.65 55.54 -4.37
CA VAL A 407 -10.96 54.89 -4.33
C VAL A 407 -10.85 53.60 -5.13
N MET A 408 -11.46 52.52 -4.66
CA MET A 408 -11.63 51.30 -5.44
C MET A 408 -13.09 50.94 -5.56
N ASP A 409 -13.52 50.67 -6.78
CA ASP A 409 -14.86 50.21 -7.10
C ASP A 409 -14.79 48.89 -7.87
N PHE A 410 -15.82 48.06 -7.74
CA PHE A 410 -16.02 46.89 -8.59
C PHE A 410 -17.38 46.94 -9.30
N SER A 411 -17.47 46.29 -10.45
CA SER A 411 -18.72 46.05 -11.18
C SER A 411 -18.91 44.55 -11.38
N THR A 412 -20.16 44.11 -11.46
CA THR A 412 -20.55 42.72 -11.78
C THR A 412 -21.36 42.63 -13.08
N ASP A 413 -21.46 43.73 -13.82
CA ASP A 413 -22.30 43.87 -15.00
C ASP A 413 -21.55 44.57 -16.14
N GLY A 414 -20.26 44.25 -16.26
CA GLY A 414 -19.42 44.73 -17.35
C GLY A 414 -19.26 46.26 -17.35
N GLY A 415 -19.35 46.91 -16.19
CA GLY A 415 -19.10 48.35 -16.03
C GLY A 415 -20.33 49.24 -16.03
N LYS A 416 -21.53 48.67 -16.20
CA LYS A 416 -22.79 49.43 -16.19
C LYS A 416 -23.06 50.06 -14.82
N HIS A 417 -22.78 49.33 -13.74
CA HIS A 417 -22.87 49.82 -12.37
C HIS A 417 -21.62 49.48 -11.56
N PHE A 418 -21.12 50.45 -10.80
CA PHE A 418 -19.98 50.29 -9.90
C PHE A 418 -20.41 50.39 -8.43
N THR A 419 -19.91 49.47 -7.62
CA THR A 419 -20.04 49.43 -6.17
C THR A 419 -18.68 49.70 -5.52
N THR A 420 -18.63 50.61 -4.56
CA THR A 420 -17.38 50.98 -3.89
C THR A 420 -16.92 49.88 -2.93
N ILE A 421 -15.69 49.39 -3.13
CA ILE A 421 -14.96 48.53 -2.19
C ILE A 421 -14.44 49.36 -1.03
N THR A 422 -13.82 50.49 -1.35
CA THR A 422 -13.27 51.45 -0.39
C THR A 422 -13.25 52.84 -0.99
N ASP A 423 -13.68 53.84 -0.20
CA ASP A 423 -13.69 55.25 -0.58
C ASP A 423 -12.36 55.96 -0.27
N SER A 424 -11.46 55.29 0.47
CA SER A 424 -10.16 55.84 0.85
C SER A 424 -9.19 54.75 1.32
N ALA A 425 -8.44 54.17 0.39
CA ALA A 425 -7.29 53.32 0.71
C ALA A 425 -5.99 54.09 0.52
N GLU A 426 -5.02 53.94 1.41
CA GLU A 426 -3.68 54.46 1.16
C GLU A 426 -3.13 53.86 -0.13
N ASN A 427 -2.59 54.70 -1.01
CA ASN A 427 -1.91 54.23 -2.21
C ASN A 427 -0.61 53.54 -1.79
N THR A 428 -0.66 52.25 -1.48
CA THR A 428 0.52 51.43 -1.10
C THR A 428 0.88 50.40 -2.17
N GLY A 429 0.05 50.27 -3.20
CA GLY A 429 0.16 49.25 -4.25
C GLY A 429 -0.53 47.93 -3.91
N LEU A 430 -1.17 47.81 -2.73
CA LEU A 430 -1.95 46.65 -2.35
C LEU A 430 -3.11 46.98 -1.41
N TYR A 431 -4.19 46.21 -1.49
CA TYR A 431 -5.36 46.31 -0.62
C TYR A 431 -6.03 44.95 -0.49
N ALA A 432 -6.42 44.58 0.73
CA ALA A 432 -7.15 43.34 0.98
C ALA A 432 -8.65 43.59 0.78
N TRP A 433 -9.24 42.93 -0.21
CA TRP A 433 -10.67 42.98 -0.50
C TRP A 433 -11.34 41.67 -0.10
N GLN A 434 -12.25 41.76 0.86
CA GLN A 434 -13.19 40.69 1.20
C GLN A 434 -14.33 40.68 0.18
N ILE A 435 -14.34 39.68 -0.70
CA ILE A 435 -15.36 39.58 -1.74
C ILE A 435 -16.70 39.18 -1.10
N PRO A 436 -17.80 39.91 -1.36
CA PRO A 436 -19.11 39.49 -0.87
C PRO A 436 -19.46 38.05 -1.32
N PRO A 437 -19.98 37.21 -0.40
CA PRO A 437 -20.19 35.77 -0.66
C PRO A 437 -21.31 35.49 -1.68
N ASP A 438 -22.16 36.47 -1.96
CA ASP A 438 -23.32 36.32 -2.85
C ASP A 438 -23.06 36.79 -4.29
N ILE A 439 -21.82 37.19 -4.62
CA ILE A 439 -21.47 37.62 -5.98
C ILE A 439 -21.27 36.41 -6.89
N SER A 440 -21.96 36.43 -8.03
CA SER A 440 -21.69 35.55 -9.16
C SER A 440 -21.81 36.33 -10.46
N SER A 441 -20.71 36.56 -11.15
CA SER A 441 -20.63 37.23 -12.43
C SER A 441 -19.35 36.86 -13.19
N VAL A 442 -19.49 36.68 -14.50
CA VAL A 442 -18.41 36.47 -15.46
C VAL A 442 -17.86 37.79 -16.04
N ASN A 443 -18.52 38.91 -15.74
CA ASN A 443 -18.22 40.23 -16.29
C ASN A 443 -17.79 41.20 -15.19
N CYS A 444 -16.91 40.78 -14.28
CA CYS A 444 -16.44 41.66 -13.22
C CYS A 444 -15.44 42.69 -13.75
N MET A 445 -15.50 43.90 -13.21
CA MET A 445 -14.51 44.95 -13.44
C MET A 445 -14.03 45.52 -12.11
N LEU A 446 -12.80 46.03 -12.10
CA LEU A 446 -12.18 46.69 -10.96
C LEU A 446 -11.63 48.03 -11.43
N ARG A 447 -11.98 49.10 -10.72
CA ARG A 447 -11.52 50.46 -11.00
C ARG A 447 -10.77 51.01 -9.79
N ILE A 448 -9.60 51.59 -10.03
CA ILE A 448 -8.80 52.29 -9.01
C ILE A 448 -8.59 53.74 -9.47
N THR A 449 -9.02 54.69 -8.65
CA THR A 449 -8.98 56.13 -8.96
C THR A 449 -8.25 56.92 -7.87
N PRO A 450 -7.20 57.70 -8.19
CA PRO A 450 -6.58 58.62 -7.24
C PRO A 450 -7.57 59.65 -6.69
N THR A 451 -7.50 59.94 -5.39
CA THR A 451 -8.32 60.97 -4.73
C THR A 451 -7.73 62.38 -4.83
N VAL A 452 -6.50 62.51 -5.32
CA VAL A 452 -5.80 63.80 -5.46
C VAL A 452 -6.41 64.58 -6.62
N SER A 453 -6.92 65.79 -6.32
CA SER A 453 -7.58 66.63 -7.33
C SER A 453 -6.65 66.95 -8.50
N GLY A 454 -7.14 66.75 -9.73
CA GLY A 454 -6.39 66.93 -10.96
C GLY A 454 -5.64 65.67 -11.45
N HIS A 455 -5.61 64.61 -10.65
CA HIS A 455 -4.95 63.34 -10.95
C HIS A 455 -5.94 62.17 -11.10
N GLU A 456 -7.24 62.43 -11.13
CA GLU A 456 -8.28 61.39 -11.26
C GLU A 456 -8.12 60.58 -12.56
N GLN A 457 -7.59 61.23 -13.61
CA GLN A 457 -7.33 60.62 -14.92
C GLN A 457 -6.17 59.61 -14.88
N GLU A 458 -5.29 59.68 -13.87
CA GLU A 458 -4.16 58.74 -13.70
C GLU A 458 -4.61 57.38 -13.10
N GLY A 459 -5.91 57.23 -12.84
CA GLY A 459 -6.53 55.96 -12.45
C GLY A 459 -6.55 54.93 -13.59
N THR A 460 -7.10 53.76 -13.27
CA THR A 460 -7.19 52.65 -14.21
C THR A 460 -8.43 51.82 -13.94
N THR A 461 -8.94 51.19 -14.99
CA THR A 461 -10.00 50.20 -14.90
C THR A 461 -9.52 48.94 -15.60
N GLN A 462 -9.67 47.81 -14.93
CA GLN A 462 -9.43 46.49 -15.47
C GLN A 462 -10.76 45.76 -15.54
N SER A 463 -11.06 45.16 -16.69
CA SER A 463 -12.28 44.39 -16.92
C SER A 463 -12.02 42.88 -17.02
N LEU A 464 -13.13 42.13 -17.04
CA LEU A 464 -13.23 40.73 -17.44
C LEU A 464 -12.45 39.75 -16.55
N PHE A 465 -12.61 39.86 -15.24
CA PHE A 465 -12.38 38.72 -14.34
C PHE A 465 -13.72 38.16 -13.88
N ARG A 466 -13.75 36.93 -13.38
CA ARG A 466 -14.95 36.28 -12.87
C ARG A 466 -14.89 36.25 -11.35
N ILE A 467 -16.01 36.53 -10.73
CA ILE A 467 -16.29 36.14 -9.34
C ILE A 467 -17.47 35.20 -9.38
N GLY A 468 -17.31 33.97 -8.93
CA GLY A 468 -18.42 33.01 -8.89
C GLY A 468 -17.97 31.68 -8.32
N PRO A 469 -18.91 30.85 -7.87
CA PRO A 469 -18.55 29.57 -7.28
C PRO A 469 -17.79 28.73 -8.31
N GLN A 470 -16.60 28.28 -7.96
CA GLN A 470 -15.74 27.51 -8.86
C GLN A 470 -16.21 26.06 -8.89
N VAL A 471 -16.30 25.46 -10.07
CA VAL A 471 -16.64 24.03 -10.21
C VAL A 471 -15.59 23.18 -9.49
N LYS A 472 -16.01 22.30 -8.58
CA LYS A 472 -15.17 21.39 -7.81
C LYS A 472 -15.86 20.04 -7.65
N LEU A 473 -15.03 19.00 -7.55
CA LEU A 473 -15.45 17.71 -7.01
C LEU A 473 -15.37 17.76 -5.49
N LEU A 474 -16.48 17.41 -4.84
CA LEU A 474 -16.55 17.23 -3.39
C LEU A 474 -16.35 15.75 -3.10
N LEU A 475 -15.20 15.43 -2.50
CA LEU A 475 -14.92 14.11 -1.96
C LEU A 475 -15.26 14.14 -0.47
N GLY A 476 -16.11 13.23 -0.01
CA GLY A 476 -16.25 12.99 1.43
C GLY A 476 -15.22 11.98 1.93
N ASP A 477 -15.12 11.87 3.25
CA ASP A 477 -14.16 10.96 3.88
C ASP A 477 -14.43 9.50 3.46
N PRO A 478 -13.38 8.74 3.10
CA PRO A 478 -13.51 7.31 2.84
C PRO A 478 -14.10 6.59 4.05
N SER A 479 -15.13 5.79 3.80
CA SER A 479 -15.69 4.88 4.80
C SER A 479 -15.13 3.47 4.57
N GLY A 480 -14.58 2.85 5.62
CA GLY A 480 -13.84 1.60 5.50
C GLY A 480 -12.35 1.81 5.17
N HIS A 481 -11.66 0.74 4.82
CA HIS A 481 -10.25 0.73 4.40
C HIS A 481 -10.03 -0.42 3.43
N THR A 482 -8.97 -0.33 2.64
CA THR A 482 -8.53 -1.41 1.75
C THR A 482 -7.48 -2.27 2.43
N SER A 483 -7.51 -3.57 2.17
CA SER A 483 -6.48 -4.51 2.60
C SER A 483 -6.32 -5.61 1.56
N GLU A 484 -5.17 -6.25 1.59
CA GLU A 484 -4.86 -7.41 0.77
C GLU A 484 -5.76 -8.61 1.08
N SER A 485 -6.44 -8.63 2.23
CA SER A 485 -7.50 -9.60 2.52
C SER A 485 -8.79 -9.36 1.70
N GLY A 486 -8.84 -8.31 0.88
CA GLY A 486 -9.97 -7.91 0.04
C GLY A 486 -10.97 -6.97 0.72
N LEU A 487 -10.57 -6.22 1.75
CA LEU A 487 -11.45 -5.20 2.34
C LEU A 487 -11.63 -4.02 1.38
N THR A 488 -12.72 -3.27 1.58
CA THR A 488 -13.15 -2.21 0.67
C THR A 488 -13.29 -0.88 1.39
N ALA A 489 -12.91 0.20 0.70
CA ALA A 489 -13.23 1.57 1.06
C ALA A 489 -14.30 2.12 0.11
N THR A 490 -15.25 2.88 0.64
CA THR A 490 -16.28 3.56 -0.15
C THR A 490 -16.16 5.06 0.03
N VAL A 491 -16.06 5.78 -1.09
CA VAL A 491 -15.84 7.22 -1.13
C VAL A 491 -17.07 7.90 -1.73
N PRO A 492 -17.73 8.81 -1.00
CA PRO A 492 -18.81 9.62 -1.57
C PRO A 492 -18.23 10.77 -2.41
N VAL A 493 -18.80 10.94 -3.61
CA VAL A 493 -18.42 11.97 -4.58
C VAL A 493 -19.67 12.73 -5.01
N CYS A 494 -19.63 14.06 -5.00
CA CYS A 494 -20.64 14.92 -5.61
C CYS A 494 -20.00 16.19 -6.21
N LEU A 495 -20.81 16.98 -6.91
CA LEU A 495 -20.42 18.27 -7.48
C LEU A 495 -20.85 19.40 -6.54
N ASN A 496 -20.07 20.48 -6.46
CA ASN A 496 -20.40 21.62 -5.58
C ASN A 496 -21.37 22.64 -6.20
N THR A 497 -21.52 22.66 -7.53
CA THR A 497 -22.40 23.60 -8.26
C THR A 497 -23.24 22.85 -9.28
N GLN A 498 -24.43 23.38 -9.56
CA GLN A 498 -25.36 22.76 -10.51
C GLN A 498 -24.79 22.85 -11.94
N PRO A 499 -24.53 21.71 -12.63
CA PRO A 499 -24.15 21.71 -14.03
C PRO A 499 -25.37 22.04 -14.92
N ASP A 500 -25.15 22.54 -16.13
CA ASP A 500 -26.21 22.79 -17.12
C ASP A 500 -26.46 21.57 -18.03
N GLY A 501 -25.59 20.57 -17.95
CA GLY A 501 -25.65 19.31 -18.66
C GLY A 501 -25.26 18.14 -17.77
N THR A 502 -24.97 17.00 -18.40
CA THR A 502 -24.49 15.80 -17.69
C THR A 502 -22.98 15.88 -17.51
N VAL A 503 -22.48 15.61 -16.31
CA VAL A 503 -21.06 15.44 -15.99
C VAL A 503 -20.78 13.97 -15.73
N VAL A 504 -19.84 13.41 -16.48
CA VAL A 504 -19.42 12.01 -16.34
C VAL A 504 -18.00 11.98 -15.79
N LEU A 505 -17.81 11.30 -14.65
CA LEU A 505 -16.49 11.08 -14.06
C LEU A 505 -16.06 9.64 -14.31
N SER A 506 -14.78 9.43 -14.60
CA SER A 506 -14.12 8.12 -14.62
C SER A 506 -13.10 8.05 -13.49
N ILE A 507 -13.24 7.04 -12.65
CA ILE A 507 -12.39 6.79 -11.48
C ILE A 507 -11.56 5.55 -11.73
N GLU A 508 -10.23 5.73 -11.74
CA GLU A 508 -9.26 4.67 -12.01
C GLU A 508 -8.16 4.67 -10.93
N SER A 509 -7.67 3.49 -10.58
CA SER A 509 -6.54 3.35 -9.64
C SER A 509 -5.21 3.59 -10.36
N ASP A 510 -4.32 4.38 -9.76
CA ASP A 510 -2.94 4.55 -10.23
C ASP A 510 -2.07 3.31 -9.98
N ASN A 511 -2.48 2.45 -9.05
CA ASN A 511 -1.84 1.20 -8.72
C ASN A 511 -2.86 0.06 -8.54
N PRO A 512 -3.25 -0.63 -9.63
CA PRO A 512 -4.19 -1.75 -9.58
C PRO A 512 -3.71 -2.98 -8.77
N LEU A 513 -2.43 -3.05 -8.39
CA LEU A 513 -1.93 -4.09 -7.50
C LEU A 513 -2.30 -3.84 -6.03
N GLU A 514 -2.60 -2.59 -5.67
CA GLU A 514 -2.97 -2.19 -4.30
C GLU A 514 -4.48 -2.00 -4.16
N GLY A 515 -5.11 -1.44 -5.18
CA GLY A 515 -6.54 -1.14 -5.12
C GLY A 515 -7.17 -1.20 -6.49
N ILE A 516 -8.31 -1.87 -6.57
CA ILE A 516 -9.10 -2.00 -7.78
C ILE A 516 -10.42 -1.26 -7.56
N VAL A 517 -10.72 -0.30 -8.43
CA VAL A 517 -12.03 0.34 -8.49
C VAL A 517 -13.04 -0.70 -9.00
N SER A 518 -14.12 -0.90 -8.25
CA SER A 518 -15.17 -1.86 -8.61
C SER A 518 -15.81 -1.56 -9.98
N GLN A 519 -16.38 -2.58 -10.63
CA GLN A 519 -16.70 -2.60 -12.06
C GLN A 519 -17.42 -1.33 -12.57
N GLY A 520 -16.78 -0.64 -13.52
CA GLY A 520 -17.31 0.53 -14.21
C GLY A 520 -17.30 1.78 -13.35
N GLY A 521 -16.12 2.21 -12.85
CA GLY A 521 -15.85 3.40 -12.01
C GLY A 521 -16.28 4.75 -12.59
N THR A 522 -17.34 4.75 -13.38
CA THR A 522 -17.99 5.89 -13.98
C THR A 522 -19.10 6.39 -13.05
N LEU A 523 -19.05 7.64 -12.66
CA LEU A 523 -20.13 8.34 -11.95
C LEU A 523 -20.77 9.34 -12.90
N THR A 524 -22.10 9.52 -12.83
CA THR A 524 -22.81 10.42 -13.74
C THR A 524 -23.70 11.35 -12.94
N PHE A 525 -23.46 12.65 -13.04
CA PHE A 525 -24.21 13.70 -12.37
C PHE A 525 -24.96 14.52 -13.41
N GLY A 526 -26.25 14.77 -13.18
CA GLY A 526 -27.07 15.69 -13.95
C GLY A 526 -27.43 16.95 -13.16
N PRO A 527 -28.14 17.90 -13.78
CA PRO A 527 -28.52 19.16 -13.12
C PRO A 527 -29.38 18.98 -11.87
N ASP A 528 -30.11 17.88 -11.72
CA ASP A 528 -31.05 17.67 -10.62
C ASP A 528 -30.47 16.83 -9.45
N ASP A 529 -29.33 16.18 -9.63
CA ASP A 529 -28.73 15.27 -8.65
C ASP A 529 -27.22 15.51 -8.41
N TYR A 530 -26.69 16.61 -8.95
CA TYR A 530 -25.28 16.97 -8.86
C TYR A 530 -24.74 17.03 -7.41
N ASP A 531 -25.57 17.50 -6.47
CA ASP A 531 -25.21 17.66 -5.07
C ASP A 531 -25.45 16.39 -4.24
N GLN A 532 -26.03 15.35 -4.84
CA GLN A 532 -26.31 14.08 -4.18
C GLN A 532 -25.06 13.19 -4.23
N PRO A 533 -24.54 12.73 -3.08
CA PRO A 533 -23.35 11.88 -3.06
C PRO A 533 -23.57 10.54 -3.77
N GLN A 534 -22.78 10.29 -4.80
CA GLN A 534 -22.65 8.98 -5.44
C GLN A 534 -21.42 8.25 -4.87
N LEU A 535 -21.55 6.95 -4.63
CA LEU A 535 -20.52 6.17 -3.96
C LEU A 535 -19.65 5.44 -4.98
N VAL A 536 -18.34 5.59 -4.86
CA VAL A 536 -17.37 4.70 -5.52
C VAL A 536 -16.80 3.72 -4.49
N THR A 537 -16.79 2.43 -4.83
CA THR A 537 -16.19 1.39 -3.99
C THR A 537 -14.86 0.95 -4.58
N ILE A 538 -13.83 0.96 -3.75
CA ILE A 538 -12.47 0.54 -4.06
C ILE A 538 -12.15 -0.67 -3.19
N THR A 539 -11.68 -1.74 -3.81
CA THR A 539 -11.35 -3.01 -3.14
C THR A 539 -9.84 -3.16 -3.08
N GLY A 540 -9.29 -3.50 -1.92
CA GLY A 540 -7.88 -3.83 -1.78
C GLY A 540 -7.53 -5.05 -2.63
N ALA A 541 -6.41 -4.97 -3.34
CA ALA A 541 -5.88 -6.08 -4.13
C ALA A 541 -4.77 -6.77 -3.35
N ASN A 542 -4.76 -8.10 -3.39
CA ASN A 542 -3.71 -8.92 -2.78
C ASN A 542 -2.60 -9.15 -3.82
N ASP A 543 -1.37 -8.73 -3.54
CA ASP A 543 -0.25 -8.90 -4.46
C ASP A 543 0.70 -10.06 -4.08
N HIS A 544 0.44 -10.67 -2.92
CA HIS A 544 1.17 -11.76 -2.29
C HIS A 544 2.59 -11.41 -1.83
N VAL A 545 2.94 -10.14 -1.63
CA VAL A 545 4.28 -9.65 -1.27
C VAL A 545 4.27 -9.03 0.12
N VAL A 546 5.25 -9.39 0.96
CA VAL A 546 5.45 -8.71 2.26
C VAL A 546 6.17 -7.39 2.02
N ASP A 547 5.44 -6.30 1.79
CA ASP A 547 5.99 -4.96 1.56
C ASP A 547 5.46 -3.86 2.52
N GLY A 548 4.57 -4.23 3.44
CA GLY A 548 3.94 -3.32 4.41
C GLY A 548 2.83 -2.47 3.78
N SER A 549 1.97 -1.85 4.60
CA SER A 549 0.83 -1.09 4.03
C SER A 549 1.28 0.00 3.03
N VAL A 550 0.80 -0.10 1.78
CA VAL A 550 1.17 0.79 0.69
C VAL A 550 0.08 1.83 0.45
N ALA A 551 0.50 3.10 0.33
CA ALA A 551 -0.39 4.18 -0.08
C ALA A 551 -0.48 4.27 -1.61
N TYR A 552 -1.69 4.44 -2.13
CA TYR A 552 -1.99 4.59 -3.56
C TYR A 552 -3.10 5.61 -3.77
N HIS A 553 -3.39 5.95 -5.04
CA HIS A 553 -4.42 6.91 -5.39
C HIS A 553 -5.44 6.33 -6.37
N ALA A 554 -6.71 6.67 -6.17
CA ALA A 554 -7.70 6.63 -7.24
C ALA A 554 -7.88 8.03 -7.83
N LEU A 555 -7.73 8.16 -9.14
CA LEU A 555 -7.89 9.41 -9.87
C LEU A 555 -9.32 9.52 -10.36
N ALA A 556 -10.06 10.52 -9.87
CA ALA A 556 -11.33 10.92 -10.44
C ALA A 556 -11.08 11.96 -11.55
N THR A 557 -11.42 11.58 -12.78
CA THR A 557 -11.21 12.37 -14.00
C THR A 557 -12.53 12.66 -14.68
N VAL A 558 -12.70 13.82 -15.30
CA VAL A 558 -13.90 14.11 -16.09
C VAL A 558 -13.76 13.48 -17.47
N ASP A 559 -14.73 12.65 -17.85
CA ASP A 559 -14.82 12.08 -19.18
C ASP A 559 -15.34 13.15 -20.15
N GLN A 560 -14.39 13.72 -20.92
CA GLN A 560 -14.68 14.79 -21.88
C GLN A 560 -15.55 14.34 -23.07
N VAL A 561 -15.65 13.03 -23.34
CA VAL A 561 -16.43 12.52 -24.47
C VAL A 561 -17.91 12.40 -24.10
N HIS A 562 -18.20 12.01 -22.85
CA HIS A 562 -19.56 11.75 -22.39
C HIS A 562 -20.17 12.88 -21.54
N THR A 563 -19.36 13.84 -21.11
CA THR A 563 -19.84 15.06 -20.44
C THR A 563 -20.44 16.03 -21.46
N THR A 564 -21.66 16.52 -21.19
CA THR A 564 -22.36 17.53 -22.00
C THR A 564 -22.52 18.87 -21.29
N ASP A 565 -21.97 19.00 -20.08
CA ASP A 565 -21.93 20.25 -19.32
C ASP A 565 -21.04 21.31 -19.99
N THR A 566 -21.51 22.55 -19.96
CA THR A 566 -20.79 23.75 -20.41
C THR A 566 -20.47 24.73 -19.29
N THR A 567 -20.82 24.44 -18.02
CA THR A 567 -20.53 25.32 -16.87
C THR A 567 -19.09 25.29 -16.37
N GLY A 568 -18.28 24.34 -16.86
CA GLY A 568 -16.83 24.33 -16.69
C GLY A 568 -16.26 23.03 -16.13
N TYR A 569 -17.08 22.00 -15.85
CA TYR A 569 -16.57 20.74 -15.30
C TYR A 569 -15.61 20.02 -16.27
N THR A 570 -15.72 20.23 -17.57
CA THR A 570 -14.85 19.60 -18.60
C THR A 570 -13.37 19.97 -18.50
N THR A 571 -13.04 21.02 -17.73
CA THR A 571 -11.67 21.54 -17.56
C THR A 571 -11.15 21.40 -16.13
N LEU A 572 -11.81 20.60 -15.30
CA LEU A 572 -11.32 20.20 -13.99
C LEU A 572 -10.11 19.27 -14.11
N GLU A 573 -9.06 19.60 -13.37
CA GLU A 573 -7.91 18.72 -13.19
C GLU A 573 -8.32 17.44 -12.43
N PRO A 574 -7.66 16.29 -12.68
CA PRO A 574 -7.89 15.06 -11.95
C PRO A 574 -7.81 15.25 -10.43
N THR A 575 -8.81 14.76 -9.72
CA THR A 575 -8.83 14.81 -8.25
C THR A 575 -8.34 13.48 -7.68
N LEU A 576 -7.38 13.54 -6.76
CA LEU A 576 -6.79 12.38 -6.11
C LEU A 576 -7.60 11.95 -4.88
N ILE A 577 -7.94 10.67 -4.83
CA ILE A 577 -8.45 9.99 -3.65
C ILE A 577 -7.29 9.17 -3.08
N THR A 578 -6.72 9.57 -1.94
CA THR A 578 -5.61 8.84 -1.31
C THR A 578 -6.16 7.72 -0.42
N LEU A 579 -5.67 6.50 -0.62
CA LEU A 579 -5.99 5.32 0.18
C LEU A 579 -4.71 4.61 0.63
N ILE A 580 -4.86 3.69 1.59
CA ILE A 580 -3.82 2.78 2.04
C ILE A 580 -4.38 1.36 1.91
N ASN A 581 -3.64 0.49 1.24
CA ASN A 581 -3.91 -0.95 1.24
C ASN A 581 -3.10 -1.56 2.37
N ASP A 582 -3.78 -2.14 3.36
CA ASP A 582 -3.11 -2.78 4.49
C ASP A 582 -2.58 -4.18 4.11
N ASP A 583 -1.26 -4.37 4.33
CA ASP A 583 -0.51 -5.61 4.07
C ASP A 583 -0.91 -6.70 5.09
N ASP A 584 -1.36 -7.84 4.58
CA ASP A 584 -1.69 -9.02 5.40
C ASP A 584 -0.76 -10.23 5.15
N ASP A 585 0.25 -10.05 4.29
CA ASP A 585 1.21 -11.08 3.94
C ASP A 585 2.31 -11.23 5.02
N THR A 586 2.69 -12.47 5.28
CA THR A 586 3.80 -12.80 6.19
C THR A 586 4.67 -13.89 5.60
N ALA A 587 5.99 -13.72 5.72
CA ALA A 587 6.95 -14.74 5.29
C ALA A 587 6.87 -15.96 6.22
N ASP A 588 6.46 -17.11 5.70
CA ASP A 588 6.50 -18.42 6.36
C ASP A 588 6.45 -19.53 5.29
N PHE A 589 6.74 -20.77 5.65
CA PHE A 589 6.58 -21.93 4.75
C PHE A 589 5.72 -23.01 5.40
N VAL A 590 4.84 -23.63 4.62
CA VAL A 590 4.03 -24.75 5.09
C VAL A 590 4.74 -26.05 4.72
N ALA A 591 4.94 -26.95 5.69
CA ALA A 591 5.44 -28.31 5.47
C ALA A 591 4.42 -29.33 6.02
N THR A 592 3.89 -30.20 5.17
CA THR A 592 2.84 -31.15 5.54
C THR A 592 3.01 -32.52 4.88
N PRO A 593 2.60 -33.63 5.53
CA PRO A 593 2.10 -33.72 6.90
C PRO A 593 3.22 -33.59 7.95
N ASP A 594 2.88 -33.31 9.21
CA ASP A 594 3.80 -33.21 10.36
C ASP A 594 4.27 -34.58 10.90
N LYS A 595 3.68 -35.68 10.42
CA LYS A 595 4.05 -37.05 10.75
C LYS A 595 4.10 -37.91 9.49
N ILE A 596 5.15 -38.71 9.36
CA ILE A 596 5.31 -39.67 8.26
C ILE A 596 5.76 -41.05 8.77
N ILE A 597 5.45 -42.08 8.00
CA ILE A 597 5.86 -43.46 8.28
C ILE A 597 6.66 -43.96 7.07
N ILE A 598 7.86 -44.48 7.34
CA ILE A 598 8.74 -45.12 6.36
C ILE A 598 9.11 -46.52 6.88
N SER A 599 9.79 -47.33 6.07
CA SER A 599 10.27 -48.65 6.52
C SER A 599 11.62 -49.00 5.92
N GLU A 600 12.34 -49.88 6.61
CA GLU A 600 13.67 -50.36 6.21
C GLU A 600 13.66 -51.19 4.92
N ASN A 601 12.48 -51.56 4.39
CA ASN A 601 12.33 -52.19 3.07
C ASN A 601 12.18 -51.18 1.92
N GLY A 602 12.47 -49.90 2.15
CA GLY A 602 12.43 -48.86 1.11
C GLY A 602 11.05 -48.25 0.87
N THR A 603 10.14 -48.34 1.85
CA THR A 603 8.87 -47.59 1.77
C THR A 603 9.16 -46.10 1.94
N SER A 604 8.47 -45.27 1.15
CA SER A 604 8.66 -43.83 1.14
C SER A 604 7.40 -43.04 1.49
N ALA A 605 7.60 -41.84 2.02
CA ALA A 605 6.56 -40.87 2.33
C ALA A 605 6.90 -39.51 1.71
N ASN A 606 5.86 -38.71 1.42
CA ASN A 606 6.00 -37.41 0.80
C ASN A 606 5.75 -36.30 1.83
N ILE A 607 6.65 -35.31 1.85
CA ILE A 607 6.45 -34.02 2.53
C ILE A 607 6.23 -32.96 1.44
N SER A 608 5.12 -32.25 1.52
CA SER A 608 4.76 -31.16 0.62
C SER A 608 5.12 -29.82 1.26
N VAL A 609 5.89 -29.00 0.54
CA VAL A 609 6.38 -27.70 1.02
C VAL A 609 6.02 -26.59 0.02
N HIS A 610 5.51 -25.46 0.51
CA HIS A 610 5.37 -24.20 -0.25
C HIS A 610 5.55 -23.00 0.67
N LEU A 611 5.81 -21.82 0.10
CA LEU A 611 5.90 -20.56 0.84
C LEU A 611 4.52 -19.90 0.95
N THR A 612 4.28 -19.13 2.01
CA THR A 612 3.01 -18.42 2.25
C THR A 612 2.92 -17.07 1.54
N SER A 613 4.07 -16.46 1.22
CA SER A 613 4.17 -15.22 0.46
C SER A 613 5.26 -15.29 -0.60
N LYS A 614 5.20 -14.39 -1.58
CA LYS A 614 6.16 -14.29 -2.67
C LYS A 614 7.50 -13.76 -2.15
N PRO A 615 8.61 -14.49 -2.37
CA PRO A 615 9.91 -14.02 -1.94
C PRO A 615 10.46 -12.95 -2.90
N THR A 616 11.47 -12.21 -2.48
CA THR A 616 12.23 -11.23 -3.30
C THR A 616 13.47 -11.85 -3.96
N GLY A 617 13.85 -13.04 -3.53
CA GLY A 617 14.95 -13.85 -4.07
C GLY A 617 14.64 -15.34 -3.96
N ASN A 618 15.62 -16.20 -4.22
CA ASN A 618 15.40 -17.64 -4.04
C ASN A 618 15.43 -18.00 -2.54
N VAL A 619 14.47 -18.80 -2.09
CA VAL A 619 14.41 -19.41 -0.75
C VAL A 619 14.76 -20.88 -0.87
N THR A 620 15.78 -21.32 -0.14
CA THR A 620 16.24 -22.72 -0.15
C THR A 620 15.85 -23.39 1.15
N ILE A 621 15.06 -24.47 1.07
CA ILE A 621 14.64 -25.30 2.20
C ILE A 621 15.47 -26.58 2.24
N GLN A 622 16.10 -26.86 3.37
CA GLN A 622 16.89 -28.05 3.63
C GLN A 622 16.25 -28.93 4.70
N PHE A 623 16.64 -30.21 4.70
CA PHE A 623 16.13 -31.22 5.63
C PHE A 623 17.30 -31.81 6.41
N LYS A 624 17.25 -31.78 7.75
CA LYS A 624 18.33 -32.26 8.63
C LYS A 624 17.81 -33.19 9.72
N SER A 625 18.56 -34.25 9.99
CA SER A 625 18.36 -35.13 11.14
C SER A 625 19.69 -35.74 11.57
N ILE A 626 19.83 -36.07 12.86
CA ILE A 626 20.98 -36.81 13.37
C ILE A 626 20.93 -38.30 12.96
N HIS A 627 19.76 -38.81 12.56
CA HIS A 627 19.51 -40.19 12.10
C HIS A 627 19.59 -40.31 10.56
N SER A 628 20.51 -39.58 9.92
CA SER A 628 20.64 -39.54 8.45
C SER A 628 21.08 -40.89 7.82
N ASP A 629 21.55 -41.82 8.64
CA ASP A 629 21.81 -43.21 8.27
C ASP A 629 20.52 -44.02 8.03
N LYS A 630 19.36 -43.58 8.55
CA LYS A 630 18.09 -44.31 8.49
C LYS A 630 17.22 -44.01 7.27
N TYR A 631 17.48 -42.91 6.55
CA TYR A 631 16.68 -42.52 5.39
C TYR A 631 17.53 -41.95 4.25
N GLU A 632 16.96 -41.95 3.05
CA GLU A 632 17.44 -41.19 1.89
C GLU A 632 16.37 -40.19 1.44
N LEU A 633 16.84 -39.05 0.91
CA LEU A 633 15.98 -38.04 0.31
C LEU A 633 16.15 -38.09 -1.21
N ASN A 634 15.06 -37.90 -1.95
CA ASN A 634 15.15 -37.83 -3.41
C ASN A 634 15.89 -36.57 -3.92
N LYS A 635 16.03 -35.54 -3.08
CA LYS A 635 16.71 -34.27 -3.35
C LYS A 635 17.45 -33.83 -2.09
N ALA A 636 18.55 -33.09 -2.24
CA ALA A 636 19.26 -32.50 -1.11
C ALA A 636 18.48 -31.32 -0.48
N GLU A 637 17.79 -30.54 -1.30
CA GLU A 637 17.08 -29.31 -0.91
C GLU A 637 15.92 -29.02 -1.87
N LEU A 638 15.02 -28.12 -1.46
CA LEU A 638 13.96 -27.55 -2.30
C LEU A 638 14.26 -26.05 -2.49
N VAL A 639 14.18 -25.58 -3.74
CA VAL A 639 14.43 -24.16 -4.07
C VAL A 639 13.14 -23.54 -4.58
N PHE A 640 12.70 -22.48 -3.91
CA PHE A 640 11.54 -21.67 -4.24
C PHE A 640 12.01 -20.35 -4.84
N SER A 641 11.50 -19.99 -6.01
CA SER A 641 11.80 -18.80 -6.78
C SER A 641 10.56 -17.92 -6.95
N LEU A 642 10.73 -16.75 -7.57
CA LEU A 642 9.66 -15.81 -7.89
C LEU A 642 8.48 -16.42 -8.67
N THR A 643 8.66 -17.55 -9.34
CA THR A 643 7.65 -18.18 -10.21
C THR A 643 7.07 -19.49 -9.68
N ASN A 644 7.64 -20.06 -8.61
CA ASN A 644 7.19 -21.37 -8.09
C ASN A 644 6.96 -21.40 -6.57
N TRP A 645 7.12 -20.28 -5.87
CA TRP A 645 7.05 -20.19 -4.41
C TRP A 645 5.76 -20.75 -3.81
N GLY A 646 4.60 -20.41 -4.40
CA GLY A 646 3.28 -20.84 -3.93
C GLY A 646 2.86 -22.22 -4.46
N LEU A 647 3.67 -22.84 -5.32
CA LEU A 647 3.37 -24.18 -5.83
C LEU A 647 3.95 -25.24 -4.87
N PRO A 648 3.13 -26.18 -4.36
CA PRO A 648 3.62 -27.23 -3.47
C PRO A 648 4.68 -28.12 -4.13
N GLN A 649 5.90 -28.08 -3.60
CA GLN A 649 7.01 -28.94 -3.99
C GLN A 649 7.13 -30.14 -3.06
N LYS A 650 7.42 -31.32 -3.63
CA LYS A 650 7.49 -32.58 -2.88
C LYS A 650 8.94 -32.97 -2.55
N MET A 651 9.18 -33.28 -1.28
CA MET A 651 10.33 -34.03 -0.79
C MET A 651 9.89 -35.47 -0.51
N VAL A 652 10.62 -36.45 -1.05
CA VAL A 652 10.36 -37.88 -0.83
C VAL A 652 11.39 -38.40 0.16
N VAL A 653 10.93 -38.95 1.27
CA VAL A 653 11.76 -39.58 2.30
C VAL A 653 11.58 -41.09 2.19
N THR A 654 12.66 -41.83 1.95
CA THR A 654 12.65 -43.30 1.81
C THR A 654 13.47 -43.93 2.93
N GLY A 655 12.95 -44.96 3.60
CA GLY A 655 13.69 -45.68 4.63
C GLY A 655 14.83 -46.52 4.05
N LYS A 656 15.98 -46.54 4.73
CA LYS A 656 17.16 -47.35 4.36
C LYS A 656 17.14 -48.68 5.09
N LYS A 657 17.51 -49.75 4.38
CA LYS A 657 17.69 -51.08 4.95
C LYS A 657 19.00 -51.17 5.73
N ASP A 658 18.97 -51.64 6.97
CA ASP A 658 20.19 -51.93 7.75
C ASP A 658 20.40 -53.42 8.07
N GLY A 659 19.36 -54.27 7.94
CA GLY A 659 19.48 -55.72 8.08
C GLY A 659 19.53 -56.19 9.54
N VAL A 660 19.21 -55.32 10.49
CA VAL A 660 19.32 -55.59 11.93
C VAL A 660 17.91 -55.70 12.53
N PRO A 661 17.47 -56.90 12.96
CA PRO A 661 16.18 -57.05 13.62
C PRO A 661 16.12 -56.27 14.94
N LYS A 662 15.23 -55.28 15.01
CA LYS A 662 15.06 -54.39 16.18
C LYS A 662 13.61 -53.89 16.30
N ALA A 663 13.33 -53.09 17.32
CA ALA A 663 12.04 -52.40 17.45
C ALA A 663 11.94 -51.19 16.49
N ASP A 664 10.71 -50.77 16.16
CA ASP A 664 10.47 -49.57 15.36
C ASP A 664 11.13 -48.33 15.97
N GLU A 665 11.77 -47.51 15.15
CA GLU A 665 12.51 -46.33 15.58
C GLU A 665 11.71 -45.06 15.26
N GLN A 666 11.78 -44.07 16.17
CA GLN A 666 11.16 -42.76 15.97
C GLN A 666 12.21 -41.66 16.06
N PHE A 667 12.19 -40.72 15.12
CA PHE A 667 13.09 -39.58 15.09
C PHE A 667 12.45 -38.37 14.40
N ASP A 668 13.08 -37.21 14.58
CA ASP A 668 12.63 -35.95 13.99
C ASP A 668 13.47 -35.58 12.77
N LEU A 669 12.77 -35.09 11.73
CA LEU A 669 13.37 -34.46 10.56
C LEU A 669 13.09 -32.96 10.61
N SER A 670 14.13 -32.15 10.84
CA SER A 670 14.06 -30.68 10.79
C SER A 670 13.92 -30.22 9.34
N VAL A 671 12.91 -29.41 9.07
CA VAL A 671 12.70 -28.67 7.82
C VAL A 671 13.02 -27.21 8.11
N GLU A 672 14.04 -26.68 7.46
CA GLU A 672 14.56 -25.35 7.80
C GLU A 672 15.04 -24.58 6.57
N VAL A 673 15.02 -23.26 6.67
CA VAL A 673 15.58 -22.37 5.64
C VAL A 673 17.10 -22.45 5.71
N ASP A 674 17.74 -22.73 4.58
CA ASP A 674 19.20 -22.62 4.42
C ASP A 674 19.55 -21.14 4.24
N ILE A 675 19.94 -20.50 5.36
CA ILE A 675 20.21 -19.05 5.45
C ILE A 675 21.31 -18.62 4.46
N ASP A 676 22.32 -19.46 4.26
CA ASP A 676 23.49 -19.14 3.44
C ASP A 676 23.19 -19.23 1.93
N LYS A 677 22.30 -20.14 1.52
CA LYS A 677 21.87 -20.29 0.12
C LYS A 677 20.64 -19.46 -0.26
N THR A 678 19.91 -18.97 0.73
CA THR A 678 18.74 -18.13 0.51
C THR A 678 19.19 -16.72 0.13
N THR A 679 18.77 -16.24 -1.04
CA THR A 679 19.06 -14.87 -1.52
C THR A 679 17.92 -13.89 -1.24
N ASP A 680 16.77 -14.39 -0.78
CA ASP A 680 15.63 -13.59 -0.35
C ASP A 680 15.96 -12.60 0.79
N GLN A 681 15.27 -11.45 0.76
CA GLN A 681 15.33 -10.38 1.77
C GLN A 681 13.98 -10.10 2.44
N SER A 682 12.90 -10.82 2.11
CA SER A 682 11.53 -10.59 2.61
C SER A 682 11.23 -11.24 3.98
N GLY A 683 12.25 -11.75 4.66
CA GLY A 683 12.14 -12.25 6.04
C GLY A 683 12.23 -13.76 6.20
N TYR A 684 12.29 -14.54 5.11
CA TYR A 684 12.38 -16.01 5.17
C TYR A 684 13.60 -16.52 5.96
N LYS A 685 14.69 -15.75 6.02
CA LYS A 685 15.90 -16.11 6.80
C LYS A 685 15.68 -16.14 8.32
N ALA A 686 14.61 -15.50 8.82
CA ALA A 686 14.30 -15.44 10.24
C ALA A 686 13.35 -16.58 10.69
N ILE A 687 12.85 -17.39 9.76
CA ILE A 687 11.85 -18.42 10.05
C ILE A 687 12.49 -19.59 10.81
N LYS A 688 11.85 -19.98 11.90
CA LYS A 688 12.29 -21.11 12.73
C LYS A 688 12.04 -22.42 11.99
N SER A 689 12.88 -23.41 12.28
CA SER A 689 12.71 -24.76 11.74
C SER A 689 11.38 -25.38 12.18
N LYS A 690 10.80 -26.20 11.30
CA LYS A 690 9.62 -27.03 11.58
C LYS A 690 10.07 -28.48 11.69
N SER A 691 9.47 -29.26 12.58
CA SER A 691 9.84 -30.67 12.79
C SER A 691 8.78 -31.59 12.17
N ILE A 692 9.22 -32.62 11.46
CA ILE A 692 8.38 -33.72 10.98
C ILE A 692 8.76 -34.98 11.75
N HIS A 693 7.79 -35.57 12.45
CA HIS A 693 8.00 -36.81 13.20
C HIS A 693 8.00 -38.01 12.24
N VAL A 694 9.07 -38.78 12.24
CA VAL A 694 9.26 -39.95 11.38
C VAL A 694 9.18 -41.21 12.23
N THR A 695 8.31 -42.15 11.85
CA THR A 695 8.35 -43.52 12.35
C THR A 695 8.95 -44.41 11.28
N CYS A 696 10.10 -45.03 11.58
CA CYS A 696 10.75 -45.99 10.71
C CYS A 696 10.43 -47.41 11.20
N LEU A 697 9.63 -48.13 10.42
CA LEU A 697 9.21 -49.49 10.74
C LEU A 697 10.36 -50.48 10.47
N ASN A 698 10.67 -51.30 11.46
CA ASN A 698 11.56 -52.45 11.29
C ASN A 698 10.91 -53.45 10.34
N THR A 699 11.71 -54.01 9.43
CA THR A 699 11.23 -55.04 8.51
C THR A 699 12.07 -56.31 8.51
N ASP A 700 13.10 -56.37 9.35
CA ASP A 700 13.96 -57.53 9.48
C ASP A 700 13.41 -58.51 10.54
N PRO A 701 13.21 -59.80 10.19
CA PRO A 701 12.68 -60.83 11.10
C PRO A 701 13.59 -61.09 12.30
N GLY A 702 13.02 -61.11 13.51
CA GLY A 702 13.76 -61.42 14.74
C GLY A 702 12.88 -61.70 15.94
N LEU A 703 13.48 -62.29 16.97
CA LEU A 703 12.80 -62.61 18.23
C LEU A 703 12.96 -61.44 19.20
N PHE A 704 11.91 -61.10 19.93
CA PHE A 704 11.97 -60.27 21.12
C PHE A 704 11.74 -61.17 22.33
N VAL A 705 12.71 -61.22 23.23
CA VAL A 705 12.64 -61.96 24.48
C VAL A 705 12.72 -60.96 25.62
N THR A 706 11.82 -61.03 26.60
CA THR A 706 11.94 -60.18 27.79
C THR A 706 12.94 -60.78 28.76
N ASP A 707 14.20 -60.40 28.62
CA ASP A 707 15.24 -60.60 29.62
C ASP A 707 15.62 -59.24 30.21
N TYR A 708 15.09 -58.91 31.38
CA TYR A 708 15.32 -57.60 32.01
C TYR A 708 16.81 -57.41 32.35
N TRP A 709 17.59 -56.83 31.44
CA TRP A 709 18.94 -56.33 31.67
C TRP A 709 18.87 -54.86 32.13
N THR A 710 18.99 -54.64 33.44
CA THR A 710 19.39 -53.32 33.96
C THR A 710 20.71 -53.49 34.68
N GLU A 711 21.65 -52.57 34.40
CA GLU A 711 23.03 -52.57 34.91
C GLU A 711 23.14 -53.11 36.35
N GLY A 712 23.47 -54.40 36.50
CA GLY A 712 23.90 -54.99 37.77
C GLY A 712 23.01 -56.07 38.41
N TYR A 713 21.81 -56.41 37.92
CA TYR A 713 20.99 -57.48 38.53
C TYR A 713 20.16 -58.29 37.51
N ASN A 714 20.75 -59.31 36.89
CA ASN A 714 20.05 -60.27 36.02
C ASN A 714 20.12 -61.66 36.59
N HIS A 715 19.08 -62.15 37.25
CA HIS A 715 18.97 -63.60 37.35
C HIS A 715 17.48 -63.92 37.33
N LEU A 716 17.01 -64.65 36.30
CA LEU A 716 15.85 -65.53 36.52
C LEU A 716 16.29 -66.42 37.68
N ARG A 717 15.80 -66.12 38.89
CA ARG A 717 16.13 -66.84 40.12
C ARG A 717 15.02 -67.84 40.38
N LEU A 718 15.43 -69.09 40.45
CA LEU A 718 14.65 -70.26 40.78
C LEU A 718 15.10 -70.72 42.17
N THR A 719 14.36 -71.64 42.76
CA THR A 719 14.68 -72.26 44.04
C THR A 719 14.34 -73.75 43.99
N GLU A 720 15.07 -74.54 44.77
CA GLU A 720 14.95 -76.00 44.80
C GLU A 720 13.64 -76.49 45.41
N ASP A 721 12.96 -75.68 46.24
CA ASP A 721 11.59 -75.93 46.68
C ASP A 721 10.50 -75.79 45.58
N GLY A 722 10.91 -75.73 44.30
CA GLY A 722 10.03 -75.63 43.14
C GLY A 722 9.74 -74.19 42.71
N GLY A 723 10.65 -73.25 43.02
CA GLY A 723 10.55 -71.85 42.60
C GLY A 723 10.57 -71.70 41.09
N THR A 724 9.76 -70.76 40.59
CA THR A 724 9.61 -70.53 39.14
C THR A 724 9.80 -69.06 38.78
N ALA A 725 10.31 -68.80 37.59
CA ALA A 725 10.39 -67.47 37.00
C ALA A 725 9.83 -67.48 35.56
N GLN A 726 9.30 -66.35 35.09
CA GLN A 726 8.73 -66.23 33.75
C GLN A 726 9.45 -65.21 32.88
N PHE A 727 9.59 -65.54 31.61
CA PHE A 727 9.95 -64.61 30.55
C PHE A 727 8.97 -64.75 29.39
N SER A 728 8.88 -63.75 28.53
CA SER A 728 8.00 -63.75 27.36
C SER A 728 8.80 -63.70 26.07
N VAL A 729 8.23 -64.26 25.02
CA VAL A 729 8.76 -64.24 23.67
C VAL A 729 7.68 -63.73 22.72
N ARG A 730 8.06 -62.87 21.77
CA ARG A 730 7.23 -62.49 20.61
C ARG A 730 8.10 -62.28 19.38
N LEU A 731 7.49 -62.16 18.20
CA LEU A 731 8.20 -61.82 16.97
C LEU A 731 8.23 -60.30 16.76
N LEU A 732 9.27 -59.79 16.12
CA LEU A 732 9.44 -58.36 15.82
C LEU A 732 8.67 -57.90 14.57
N THR A 733 8.38 -58.83 13.65
CA THR A 733 7.63 -58.56 12.40
C THR A 733 6.60 -59.66 12.15
N GLN A 734 5.55 -59.35 11.37
CA GLN A 734 4.54 -60.33 11.01
C GLN A 734 5.12 -61.42 10.08
N PRO A 735 5.06 -62.71 10.45
CA PRO A 735 5.50 -63.79 9.58
C PRO A 735 4.45 -64.09 8.50
N SER A 736 4.89 -64.67 7.38
CA SER A 736 4.03 -65.12 6.26
C SER A 736 3.31 -66.44 6.53
N ALA A 737 3.80 -67.24 7.47
CA ALA A 737 3.18 -68.48 7.95
C ALA A 737 3.62 -68.75 9.40
N ASN A 738 3.25 -69.91 9.96
CA ASN A 738 3.61 -70.22 11.34
C ASN A 738 5.13 -70.33 11.53
N VAL A 739 5.64 -69.67 12.55
CA VAL A 739 7.01 -69.75 13.08
C VAL A 739 6.97 -70.55 14.37
N THR A 740 7.78 -71.60 14.44
CA THR A 740 7.95 -72.38 15.66
C THR A 740 9.26 -71.95 16.30
N VAL A 741 9.25 -71.69 17.61
CA VAL A 741 10.42 -71.32 18.40
C VAL A 741 10.63 -72.40 19.46
N ASP A 742 11.82 -72.99 19.48
CA ASP A 742 12.25 -73.93 20.51
C ASP A 742 12.82 -73.17 21.71
N ILE A 743 12.49 -73.65 22.91
CA ILE A 743 12.99 -73.16 24.19
C ILE A 743 13.71 -74.32 24.89
N GLU A 744 15.00 -74.14 25.17
CA GLU A 744 15.86 -75.19 25.70
C GLU A 744 16.63 -74.67 26.93
N SER A 745 16.70 -75.47 27.98
CA SER A 745 17.64 -75.26 29.08
C SER A 745 18.96 -75.97 28.75
N THR A 746 20.10 -75.31 28.96
CA THR A 746 21.41 -75.95 28.80
C THR A 746 21.73 -76.96 29.90
N ASP A 747 21.07 -76.84 31.05
CA ASP A 747 21.20 -77.75 32.17
C ASP A 747 19.80 -78.08 32.73
N THR A 748 19.31 -79.29 32.43
CA THR A 748 18.00 -79.74 32.91
C THR A 748 18.04 -80.37 34.30
N THR A 749 19.23 -80.59 34.85
CA THR A 749 19.40 -80.99 36.26
C THR A 749 19.26 -79.78 37.19
N GLU A 750 19.60 -78.59 36.72
CA GLU A 750 19.39 -77.32 37.46
C GLU A 750 18.06 -76.64 37.19
N GLY A 751 17.55 -76.71 35.95
CA GLY A 751 16.32 -76.02 35.63
C GLY A 751 15.64 -76.47 34.35
N VAL A 752 14.32 -76.50 34.38
CA VAL A 752 13.47 -76.89 33.26
C VAL A 752 12.57 -75.75 32.79
N VAL A 753 12.23 -75.75 31.51
CA VAL A 753 11.38 -74.72 30.89
C VAL A 753 10.09 -75.34 30.35
N SER A 754 8.97 -74.64 30.52
CA SER A 754 7.68 -75.05 30.01
C SER A 754 6.84 -73.83 29.56
N PRO A 755 6.28 -73.86 28.33
CA PRO A 755 6.45 -74.89 27.30
C PRO A 755 7.83 -74.82 26.63
N GLN A 756 8.32 -75.95 26.11
CA GLN A 756 9.57 -76.02 25.33
C GLN A 756 9.42 -75.57 23.87
N LYS A 757 8.19 -75.28 23.43
CA LYS A 757 7.88 -74.85 22.07
C LYS A 757 6.80 -73.78 22.08
N LEU A 758 7.03 -72.73 21.32
CA LEU A 758 6.07 -71.66 21.05
C LEU A 758 5.74 -71.63 19.57
N VAL A 759 4.48 -71.35 19.23
CA VAL A 759 4.04 -71.23 17.84
C VAL A 759 3.43 -69.85 17.63
N PHE A 760 4.07 -69.08 16.76
CA PHE A 760 3.62 -67.77 16.34
C PHE A 760 3.04 -67.87 14.93
N THR A 761 1.75 -67.59 14.82
CA THR A 761 1.00 -67.46 13.57
C THR A 761 1.06 -66.01 13.07
N PRO A 762 0.69 -65.76 11.80
CA PRO A 762 0.52 -64.39 11.29
C PRO A 762 -0.49 -63.53 12.07
N LEU A 763 -1.31 -64.11 12.97
CA LEU A 763 -2.33 -63.39 13.75
C LEU A 763 -1.87 -63.03 15.16
N ASN A 764 -1.00 -63.83 15.79
CA ASN A 764 -0.56 -63.68 17.18
C ASN A 764 0.95 -63.43 17.32
N TRP A 765 1.65 -63.14 16.23
CA TRP A 765 3.11 -62.93 16.22
C TRP A 765 3.59 -61.83 17.18
N LYS A 766 2.76 -60.80 17.39
CA LYS A 766 3.05 -59.66 18.26
C LYS A 766 2.64 -59.90 19.71
N ASP A 767 1.87 -60.96 19.97
CA ASP A 767 1.38 -61.26 21.31
C ASP A 767 2.51 -61.94 22.10
N GLU A 768 2.72 -61.49 23.33
CA GLU A 768 3.70 -62.08 24.23
C GLU A 768 3.23 -63.47 24.66
N GLN A 769 4.05 -64.49 24.36
CA GLN A 769 3.86 -65.85 24.85
C GLN A 769 4.84 -66.12 25.98
N PHE A 770 4.32 -66.51 27.14
CA PHE A 770 5.11 -66.69 28.35
C PHE A 770 5.68 -68.11 28.45
N VAL A 771 6.95 -68.20 28.87
CA VAL A 771 7.63 -69.43 29.26
C VAL A 771 7.93 -69.36 30.75
N THR A 772 7.64 -70.45 31.45
CA THR A 772 8.00 -70.63 32.87
C THR A 772 9.26 -71.48 32.96
N ALA A 773 10.32 -70.92 33.56
CA ALA A 773 11.47 -71.67 34.04
C ALA A 773 11.20 -72.11 35.49
N SER A 774 11.53 -73.35 35.85
CA SER A 774 11.35 -73.94 37.18
C SER A 774 12.65 -74.56 37.66
N GLY A 775 13.01 -74.31 38.91
CA GLY A 775 14.15 -74.96 39.56
C GLY A 775 13.88 -76.45 39.71
N VAL A 776 14.92 -77.26 39.64
CA VAL A 776 14.86 -78.70 39.90
C VAL A 776 15.55 -78.95 41.23
N ASP A 777 14.84 -79.61 42.15
CA ASP A 777 15.35 -80.01 43.46
C ASP A 777 16.42 -81.09 43.29
N ASP A 778 17.64 -80.83 43.76
CA ASP A 778 18.66 -81.86 43.90
C ASP A 778 18.96 -82.20 45.38
N PHE A 779 20.08 -82.84 45.71
CA PHE A 779 20.45 -83.18 47.09
C PHE A 779 21.83 -82.63 47.49
N ILE A 780 22.29 -81.61 46.76
CA ILE A 780 23.62 -81.02 46.83
C ILE A 780 23.45 -79.58 47.31
N ILE A 781 24.03 -79.26 48.47
CA ILE A 781 24.05 -77.89 48.96
C ILE A 781 25.05 -77.08 48.12
N GLU A 782 24.55 -76.18 47.27
CA GLU A 782 25.38 -75.31 46.42
C GLU A 782 26.07 -74.20 47.23
N ASP A 783 27.27 -73.77 46.79
CA ASP A 783 27.94 -72.60 47.37
C ASP A 783 27.17 -71.31 47.03
N PRO A 784 26.61 -70.59 48.01
CA PRO A 784 25.89 -69.35 47.76
C PRO A 784 26.75 -68.23 47.14
N MET A 785 28.09 -68.35 47.15
CA MET A 785 29.02 -67.46 46.45
C MET A 785 29.34 -67.88 45.01
N VAL A 786 29.10 -69.13 44.60
CA VAL A 786 29.38 -69.66 43.25
C VAL A 786 28.29 -70.64 42.78
N PRO A 787 27.03 -70.20 42.58
CA PRO A 787 25.99 -71.05 42.01
C PRO A 787 26.31 -71.41 40.54
N GLU A 788 25.99 -72.63 40.12
CA GLU A 788 26.20 -73.08 38.74
C GLU A 788 25.14 -72.45 37.80
N ASP A 789 25.48 -71.29 37.22
CA ASP A 789 24.60 -70.63 36.25
C ASP A 789 24.36 -71.50 35.01
N PHE A 790 23.09 -71.73 34.65
CA PHE A 790 22.72 -72.30 33.36
C PHE A 790 22.13 -71.24 32.42
N GLN A 791 21.94 -71.60 31.16
CA GLN A 791 21.41 -70.72 30.11
C GLN A 791 20.09 -71.27 29.57
N ILE A 792 19.22 -70.36 29.13
CA ILE A 792 18.02 -70.71 28.37
C ILE A 792 18.20 -70.19 26.94
N ILE A 793 18.17 -71.10 25.97
CA ILE A 793 18.29 -70.80 24.54
C ILE A 793 16.90 -70.73 23.93
N VAL A 794 16.60 -69.61 23.29
CA VAL A 794 15.35 -69.34 22.56
C VAL A 794 15.70 -69.21 21.09
N ARG A 795 15.33 -70.18 20.26
CA ARG A 795 15.74 -70.19 18.84
C ARG A 795 14.63 -70.61 17.88
N PRO A 796 14.58 -70.09 16.65
CA PRO A 796 13.64 -70.58 15.65
C PRO A 796 13.92 -72.06 15.30
N ASN A 797 12.87 -72.87 15.30
CA ASN A 797 12.93 -74.24 14.81
C ASN A 797 12.88 -74.22 13.28
N LYS A 798 14.06 -74.26 12.64
CA LYS A 798 14.20 -74.18 11.18
C LYS A 798 13.41 -75.25 10.40
N PRO A 799 13.39 -76.54 10.79
CA PRO A 799 12.57 -77.55 10.11
C PRO A 799 11.04 -77.36 10.24
N GLU A 800 10.55 -76.88 11.39
CA GLU A 800 9.11 -76.75 11.68
C GLU A 800 8.53 -75.41 11.22
N THR A 801 9.34 -74.36 11.16
CA THR A 801 8.95 -73.05 10.65
C THR A 801 8.60 -73.12 9.17
N LYS A 802 7.39 -72.70 8.80
CA LYS A 802 6.89 -72.68 7.40
C LYS A 802 6.88 -71.28 6.80
N ASP A 803 7.32 -70.30 7.58
CA ASP A 803 7.48 -68.93 7.17
C ASP A 803 8.55 -68.75 6.08
N THR A 804 8.28 -67.84 5.14
CA THR A 804 9.21 -67.40 4.09
C THR A 804 9.75 -65.99 4.31
N THR A 805 9.37 -65.29 5.38
CA THR A 805 9.86 -63.94 5.70
C THR A 805 11.29 -63.93 6.25
N GLY A 806 11.81 -65.08 6.69
CA GLY A 806 13.22 -65.24 7.09
C GLY A 806 13.41 -65.69 8.53
N TYR A 807 12.33 -65.95 9.28
CA TYR A 807 12.43 -66.39 10.69
C TYR A 807 13.18 -67.70 10.88
N ALA A 808 13.21 -68.58 9.88
CA ALA A 808 13.96 -69.83 9.94
C ALA A 808 15.49 -69.63 10.06
N ASP A 809 15.99 -68.44 9.69
CA ASP A 809 17.40 -68.04 9.77
C ASP A 809 17.62 -66.86 10.74
N ALA A 810 16.58 -66.46 11.51
CA ALA A 810 16.73 -65.43 12.52
C ALA A 810 17.69 -65.90 13.64
N PRO A 811 18.48 -64.98 14.22
CA PRO A 811 19.44 -65.33 15.27
C PRO A 811 18.73 -65.88 16.51
N GLU A 812 19.42 -66.79 17.22
CA GLU A 812 18.97 -67.26 18.53
C GLU A 812 19.18 -66.19 19.61
N HIS A 813 18.33 -66.22 20.63
CA HIS A 813 18.46 -65.39 21.83
C HIS A 813 18.86 -66.27 23.00
N ILE A 814 19.90 -65.88 23.74
CA ILE A 814 20.42 -66.64 24.89
C ILE A 814 20.16 -65.81 26.15
N ILE A 815 19.38 -66.36 27.07
CA ILE A 815 19.22 -65.81 28.42
C ILE A 815 20.37 -66.39 29.26
N TYR A 816 21.33 -65.53 29.61
CA TYR A 816 22.47 -65.88 30.44
C TYR A 816 22.15 -65.75 31.94
N HIS A 817 22.92 -66.44 32.79
CA HIS A 817 22.90 -66.31 34.25
C HIS A 817 21.55 -66.68 34.90
N VAL A 818 20.97 -67.81 34.52
CA VAL A 818 19.80 -68.37 35.21
C VAL A 818 20.28 -69.17 36.43
N LYS A 819 19.70 -68.90 37.60
CA LYS A 819 20.14 -69.48 38.89
C LYS A 819 19.05 -70.32 39.51
N ASN A 820 19.38 -71.55 39.88
CA ASN A 820 18.66 -72.32 40.89
C ASN A 820 19.32 -72.03 42.25
N VAL A 821 18.56 -71.90 43.34
CA VAL A 821 19.13 -71.53 44.66
C VAL A 821 18.65 -72.52 45.70
N ASP A 822 19.58 -73.18 46.38
CA ASP A 822 19.31 -74.08 47.50
C ASP A 822 18.60 -73.34 48.64
N ASN A 823 17.45 -73.86 49.05
CA ASN A 823 16.65 -73.33 50.14
C ASN A 823 15.94 -74.37 51.03
N ASN A 824 16.22 -75.67 50.86
CA ASN A 824 15.42 -76.73 51.49
C ASN A 824 16.22 -77.92 52.08
N ASP A 825 17.56 -77.94 51.99
CA ASP A 825 18.37 -79.12 52.38
C ASP A 825 19.08 -79.05 53.76
N TRP A 826 18.94 -77.93 54.49
CA TRP A 826 19.63 -77.62 55.74
C TRP A 826 19.37 -78.57 56.93
N GLU A 827 18.26 -79.33 56.93
CA GLU A 827 17.92 -80.27 58.02
C GLU A 827 18.88 -81.47 58.13
N ARG A 828 19.75 -81.70 57.14
CA ARG A 828 20.63 -82.88 57.05
C ARG A 828 22.03 -82.67 57.64
N ILE A 829 22.36 -81.45 58.07
CA ILE A 829 23.66 -81.09 58.68
C ILE A 829 23.68 -81.54 60.15
N ALA A 830 24.04 -82.80 60.40
CA ALA A 830 24.11 -83.37 61.76
C ALA A 830 25.17 -84.47 61.93
N LEU A 831 25.68 -84.64 63.16
CA LEU A 831 26.49 -85.80 63.55
C LEU A 831 25.58 -86.98 63.90
N THR A 832 25.71 -88.08 63.17
CA THR A 832 25.00 -89.34 63.47
C THR A 832 25.85 -90.20 64.41
N VAL A 833 25.24 -90.69 65.51
CA VAL A 833 25.90 -91.58 66.47
C VAL A 833 25.22 -92.95 66.44
N GLY A 834 26.00 -94.01 66.19
CA GLY A 834 25.53 -95.39 66.21
C GLY A 834 25.42 -95.97 67.62
N ASP A 835 24.84 -97.16 67.73
CA ASP A 835 24.66 -97.87 69.01
C ASP A 835 25.98 -98.07 69.77
N ILE A 836 25.90 -97.97 71.11
CA ILE A 836 27.02 -98.22 72.02
C ILE A 836 27.15 -99.73 72.25
N SER A 837 28.34 -100.28 72.05
CA SER A 837 28.66 -101.70 72.27
C SER A 837 29.80 -101.87 73.27
N GLY A 838 29.63 -102.75 74.25
CA GLY A 838 30.59 -102.97 75.34
C GLY A 838 30.25 -102.18 76.61
N THR A 839 31.10 -102.28 77.62
CA THR A 839 30.87 -101.67 78.94
C THR A 839 32.16 -101.08 79.49
N VAL A 840 32.09 -99.84 79.94
CA VAL A 840 33.22 -99.13 80.58
C VAL A 840 33.34 -99.63 82.02
N THR A 841 34.52 -100.11 82.43
CA THR A 841 34.74 -100.62 83.80
C THR A 841 36.09 -100.17 84.35
N GLU A 842 36.18 -100.05 85.68
CA GLU A 842 37.41 -99.63 86.41
C GLU A 842 38.62 -100.55 86.20
N ASN A 843 38.44 -101.74 85.64
CA ASN A 843 39.55 -102.66 85.30
C ASN A 843 40.03 -102.53 83.85
N GLY A 844 39.73 -101.40 83.19
CA GLY A 844 40.11 -101.15 81.80
C GLY A 844 39.13 -101.71 80.77
N GLY A 845 37.88 -102.00 81.15
CA GLY A 845 36.83 -102.36 80.20
C GLY A 845 36.46 -101.17 79.32
N SER A 846 36.14 -101.44 78.06
CA SER A 846 35.83 -100.41 77.07
C SER A 846 34.47 -100.62 76.37
N ALA A 847 33.90 -99.52 75.92
CA ALA A 847 32.72 -99.46 75.05
C ALA A 847 33.08 -98.70 73.76
N THR A 848 32.40 -99.01 72.66
CA THR A 848 32.62 -98.38 71.35
C THR A 848 31.31 -97.92 70.73
N PHE A 849 31.32 -96.80 70.00
CA PHE A 849 30.23 -96.36 69.14
C PHE A 849 30.79 -95.76 67.84
N HIS A 850 29.94 -95.56 66.84
CA HIS A 850 30.35 -94.98 65.55
C HIS A 850 29.80 -93.57 65.36
N VAL A 851 30.53 -92.73 64.64
CA VAL A 851 30.13 -91.38 64.24
C VAL A 851 30.25 -91.23 62.72
N ALA A 852 29.26 -90.61 62.07
CA ALA A 852 29.31 -90.20 60.66
C ALA A 852 28.56 -88.88 60.45
N LEU A 853 28.81 -88.17 59.34
CA LEU A 853 28.06 -86.97 58.99
C LEU A 853 26.71 -87.33 58.32
N GLY A 854 25.78 -86.37 58.21
CA GLY A 854 24.42 -86.56 57.67
C GLY A 854 24.23 -86.14 56.20
N THR A 855 25.05 -85.20 55.72
CA THR A 855 25.18 -84.75 54.32
C THR A 855 26.66 -84.49 53.96
N VAL A 856 26.97 -84.33 52.67
CA VAL A 856 28.32 -84.05 52.18
C VAL A 856 28.80 -82.65 52.65
N PRO A 857 29.97 -82.53 53.30
CA PRO A 857 30.58 -81.24 53.61
C PRO A 857 31.40 -80.72 52.41
N ASP A 858 31.63 -79.41 52.34
CA ASP A 858 32.43 -78.72 51.29
C ASP A 858 33.93 -78.61 51.69
N GLY A 859 34.25 -79.03 52.91
CA GLY A 859 35.60 -79.12 53.45
C GLY A 859 35.70 -80.20 54.54
N ASP A 860 36.87 -80.33 55.14
CA ASP A 860 37.10 -81.31 56.20
C ASP A 860 36.34 -80.88 57.47
N VAL A 861 35.50 -81.79 58.00
CA VAL A 861 34.84 -81.63 59.29
C VAL A 861 35.65 -82.35 60.37
N ILE A 862 36.15 -81.59 61.32
CA ILE A 862 36.99 -82.07 62.42
C ILE A 862 36.17 -82.06 63.72
N VAL A 863 35.92 -83.24 64.29
CA VAL A 863 35.11 -83.45 65.49
C VAL A 863 36.01 -83.82 66.66
N ASP A 864 36.04 -82.97 67.70
CA ASP A 864 36.69 -83.28 68.97
C ASP A 864 35.82 -84.23 69.79
N VAL A 865 36.45 -85.26 70.32
CA VAL A 865 35.85 -86.30 71.17
C VAL A 865 36.44 -86.14 72.56
N THR A 866 35.61 -85.75 73.53
CA THR A 866 36.05 -85.49 74.90
C THR A 866 35.19 -86.25 75.90
N SER A 867 35.78 -86.62 77.04
CA SER A 867 35.06 -87.23 78.15
C SER A 867 34.72 -86.16 79.18
N SER A 868 33.51 -86.17 79.73
CA SER A 868 33.13 -85.27 80.83
C SER A 868 33.91 -85.57 82.12
N ASN A 869 34.54 -86.73 82.23
CA ASN A 869 35.37 -87.10 83.37
C ASN A 869 36.51 -88.04 82.92
N GLU A 870 37.66 -87.46 82.58
CA GLU A 870 38.83 -88.21 82.10
C GLU A 870 39.50 -89.07 83.19
N ALA A 871 39.22 -88.82 84.48
CA ALA A 871 39.67 -89.68 85.56
C ALA A 871 38.91 -91.02 85.59
N GLU A 872 37.71 -91.07 85.03
CA GLU A 872 36.83 -92.25 85.03
C GLU A 872 36.86 -92.99 83.70
N ALA A 873 36.84 -92.25 82.58
CA ALA A 873 36.92 -92.85 81.27
C ALA A 873 37.70 -91.97 80.28
N SER A 874 38.64 -92.59 79.59
CA SER A 874 39.41 -92.02 78.50
C SER A 874 38.75 -92.35 77.15
N VAL A 875 38.90 -91.47 76.17
CA VAL A 875 38.36 -91.65 74.81
C VAL A 875 39.48 -91.75 73.79
N SER A 876 39.30 -92.59 72.77
CA SER A 876 40.25 -92.75 71.67
C SER A 876 39.53 -93.10 70.36
N PRO A 877 39.83 -92.40 69.24
CA PRO A 877 40.71 -91.24 69.14
C PRO A 877 40.05 -89.98 69.77
N ALA A 878 40.86 -88.98 70.14
CA ALA A 878 40.38 -87.71 70.68
C ALA A 878 39.83 -86.76 69.59
N THR A 879 40.05 -87.06 68.32
CA THR A 879 39.60 -86.26 67.18
C THR A 879 39.22 -87.19 66.01
N LEU A 880 38.12 -86.88 65.33
CA LEU A 880 37.67 -87.52 64.09
C LEU A 880 37.75 -86.50 62.95
N VAL A 881 38.18 -86.91 61.76
CA VAL A 881 38.23 -86.04 60.57
C VAL A 881 37.44 -86.70 59.45
N PHE A 882 36.41 -86.01 58.95
CA PHE A 882 35.58 -86.44 57.83
C PHE A 882 35.86 -85.53 56.62
N ALA A 883 36.41 -86.10 55.54
CA ALA A 883 36.65 -85.38 54.29
C ALA A 883 35.40 -85.44 53.38
N PRO A 884 35.20 -84.48 52.46
CA PRO A 884 34.06 -84.45 51.53
C PRO A 884 33.80 -85.75 50.79
N GLU A 885 34.84 -86.48 50.39
CA GLU A 885 34.72 -87.74 49.65
C GLU A 885 34.40 -88.97 50.53
N THR A 886 34.56 -88.87 51.85
CA THR A 886 34.40 -89.98 52.83
C THR A 886 33.51 -89.61 54.02
N TRP A 887 32.67 -88.59 53.87
CA TRP A 887 31.89 -87.99 54.95
C TRP A 887 30.96 -88.97 55.68
N ASN A 888 30.42 -89.93 54.94
CA ASN A 888 29.47 -90.93 55.42
C ASN A 888 30.17 -92.20 55.95
N GLU A 889 31.51 -92.28 55.88
CA GLU A 889 32.25 -93.40 56.44
C GLU A 889 32.22 -93.37 57.97
N LYS A 890 31.66 -94.41 58.58
CA LYS A 890 31.51 -94.54 60.03
C LYS A 890 32.87 -94.63 60.73
N LYS A 891 33.18 -93.66 61.59
CA LYS A 891 34.41 -93.65 62.40
C LYS A 891 34.13 -94.11 63.83
N THR A 892 34.95 -95.01 64.35
CA THR A 892 34.75 -95.63 65.66
C THR A 892 35.40 -94.82 66.78
N VAL A 893 34.64 -94.53 67.83
CA VAL A 893 35.14 -93.99 69.10
C VAL A 893 35.14 -95.11 70.13
N THR A 894 36.26 -95.28 70.82
CA THR A 894 36.43 -96.22 71.94
C THR A 894 36.55 -95.45 73.24
N VAL A 895 35.73 -95.79 74.22
CA VAL A 895 35.69 -95.23 75.57
C VAL A 895 36.21 -96.30 76.53
N THR A 896 37.30 -96.05 77.24
CA THR A 896 37.97 -97.03 78.12
C THR A 896 38.01 -96.52 79.55
N GLY A 897 37.57 -97.35 80.50
CA GLY A 897 37.58 -97.01 81.92
C GLY A 897 39.01 -96.84 82.43
N VAL A 898 39.26 -95.82 83.22
CA VAL A 898 40.59 -95.52 83.78
C VAL A 898 40.64 -96.06 85.21
N PRO A 899 41.53 -97.03 85.52
CA PRO A 899 41.64 -97.57 86.87
C PRO A 899 42.18 -96.53 87.84
N ASP A 900 41.49 -96.33 88.97
CA ASP A 900 42.01 -95.59 90.10
C ASP A 900 42.09 -96.47 91.37
N SER A 901 42.70 -95.98 92.44
CA SER A 901 42.95 -96.77 93.66
C SER A 901 41.89 -96.56 94.75
N LYS A 902 40.75 -95.96 94.40
CA LYS A 902 39.64 -95.63 95.31
C LYS A 902 38.38 -96.33 94.83
N GLU A 903 37.78 -97.15 95.70
CA GLU A 903 36.46 -97.72 95.44
C GLU A 903 35.41 -96.63 95.67
N ASP A 904 34.92 -95.99 94.60
CA ASP A 904 34.09 -94.79 94.69
C ASP A 904 32.70 -94.88 94.01
N GLY A 905 32.37 -96.07 93.48
CA GLY A 905 31.04 -96.47 92.99
C GLY A 905 30.75 -96.04 91.55
N GLU A 906 29.66 -96.56 90.96
CA GLU A 906 29.31 -96.32 89.56
C GLU A 906 29.22 -94.82 89.21
N LYS A 907 29.96 -94.39 88.18
CA LYS A 907 29.98 -93.00 87.69
C LYS A 907 29.37 -92.86 86.32
N GLU A 908 28.53 -91.86 86.16
CA GLU A 908 28.04 -91.41 84.85
C GLU A 908 29.13 -90.59 84.16
N VAL A 909 29.47 -90.96 82.92
CA VAL A 909 30.42 -90.25 82.06
C VAL A 909 29.75 -89.95 80.73
N THR A 910 29.81 -88.71 80.26
CA THR A 910 29.29 -88.32 78.94
C THR A 910 30.45 -88.06 77.99
N VAL A 911 30.45 -88.72 76.84
CA VAL A 911 31.35 -88.38 75.73
C VAL A 911 30.70 -87.29 74.90
N GLN A 912 31.39 -86.16 74.74
CA GLN A 912 30.93 -85.02 73.97
C GLN A 912 31.68 -84.97 72.64
N LEU A 913 30.92 -84.93 71.54
CA LEU A 913 31.38 -84.76 70.17
C LEU A 913 31.10 -83.32 69.76
N SER A 914 32.13 -82.53 69.44
CA SER A 914 31.96 -81.13 69.03
C SER A 914 32.77 -80.85 67.77
N VAL A 915 32.14 -80.27 66.74
CA VAL A 915 32.88 -79.80 65.56
C VAL A 915 33.75 -78.61 65.98
N ASN A 916 35.05 -78.68 65.71
CA ASN A 916 36.01 -77.69 66.19
C ASN A 916 36.35 -76.66 65.09
N GLY A 917 36.97 -75.56 65.52
CA GLY A 917 37.31 -74.43 64.65
C GLY A 917 38.44 -74.72 63.65
N ALA A 918 39.08 -75.89 63.68
CA ALA A 918 40.07 -76.29 62.68
C ALA A 918 39.43 -76.92 61.43
N SER A 919 38.13 -77.25 61.48
CA SER A 919 37.39 -77.72 60.31
C SER A 919 37.47 -76.69 59.17
N SER A 920 37.74 -77.12 57.94
CA SER A 920 37.71 -76.23 56.76
C SER A 920 36.32 -76.09 56.16
N ASP A 921 35.38 -76.97 56.53
CA ASP A 921 33.97 -76.93 56.13
C ASP A 921 33.28 -75.58 56.40
N THR A 922 32.45 -75.18 55.44
CA THR A 922 31.53 -74.04 55.45
C THR A 922 30.07 -74.44 55.24
N THR A 923 29.73 -75.72 55.02
CA THR A 923 28.32 -76.17 54.88
C THR A 923 27.46 -75.99 56.12
N GLY A 924 28.06 -75.74 57.29
CA GLY A 924 27.34 -75.39 58.52
C GLY A 924 27.51 -76.39 59.67
N TYR A 925 28.35 -77.43 59.52
CA TYR A 925 28.62 -78.38 60.61
C TYR A 925 29.19 -77.72 61.86
N LYS A 926 29.94 -76.62 61.71
CA LYS A 926 30.47 -75.81 62.82
C LYS A 926 29.39 -75.19 63.71
N ASP A 927 28.20 -74.95 63.15
CA ASP A 927 27.09 -74.33 63.86
C ASP A 927 26.21 -75.37 64.57
N THR A 928 26.48 -76.66 64.37
CA THR A 928 25.79 -77.73 65.09
C THR A 928 26.17 -77.76 66.58
N ALA A 929 25.18 -77.97 67.43
CA ALA A 929 25.42 -78.14 68.87
C ALA A 929 26.19 -79.45 69.13
N ALA A 930 27.01 -79.46 70.18
CA ALA A 930 27.77 -80.64 70.56
C ALA A 930 26.87 -81.85 70.87
N THR A 931 27.13 -82.98 70.24
CA THR A 931 26.40 -84.25 70.46
C THR A 931 26.93 -84.93 71.72
N LYS A 932 26.02 -85.29 72.64
CA LYS A 932 26.36 -85.94 73.92
C LYS A 932 25.98 -87.42 73.90
N VAL A 933 26.95 -88.27 74.22
CA VAL A 933 26.80 -89.73 74.29
C VAL A 933 27.00 -90.17 75.74
N PRO A 934 25.93 -90.47 76.50
CA PRO A 934 26.05 -90.86 77.91
C PRO A 934 26.49 -92.33 78.04
N LEU A 935 27.40 -92.60 78.98
CA LEU A 935 27.92 -93.91 79.38
C LEU A 935 28.01 -94.01 80.92
N LYS A 936 28.16 -95.23 81.44
CA LYS A 936 28.43 -95.50 82.86
C LYS A 936 29.71 -96.31 83.03
N SER A 937 30.52 -95.97 84.03
CA SER A 937 31.71 -96.73 84.46
C SER A 937 31.39 -97.53 85.73
N SER A 938 31.54 -98.86 85.72
CA SER A 938 31.18 -99.75 86.84
C SER A 938 32.38 -100.52 87.45
N ASN A 939 32.40 -100.77 88.78
CA ASN A 939 33.36 -101.65 89.46
C ASN A 939 33.15 -103.13 89.07
N ALA A 940 34.23 -103.88 88.84
CA ALA A 940 34.12 -105.26 88.37
C ALA A 940 33.62 -106.24 89.45
N GLN A 941 32.58 -107.04 89.15
CA GLN A 941 32.23 -108.24 89.91
C GLN A 941 32.64 -109.53 89.19
N SER A 942 33.13 -110.49 89.98
CA SER A 942 33.55 -111.83 89.57
C SER A 942 32.40 -112.72 89.08
N SER A 943 32.71 -113.49 88.04
CA SER A 943 32.07 -114.69 87.46
C SER A 943 30.89 -115.35 88.19
N ALA A 944 29.75 -115.52 87.50
CA ALA A 944 29.29 -116.82 86.95
C ALA A 944 27.85 -116.75 86.35
N GLU A 945 27.77 -116.88 85.02
CA GLU A 945 26.94 -117.82 84.25
C GLU A 945 25.45 -118.08 84.63
N LYS A 946 24.49 -117.67 83.77
CA LYS A 946 23.72 -118.60 82.90
C LYS A 946 22.66 -117.92 82.00
N ALA A 947 22.85 -118.16 80.71
CA ALA A 947 21.88 -118.49 79.63
C ALA A 947 20.44 -117.92 79.63
N THR A 948 20.20 -117.12 78.59
CA THR A 948 19.08 -117.12 77.61
C THR A 948 17.95 -118.16 77.76
N PRO A 949 16.69 -117.83 77.39
CA PRO A 949 16.38 -117.54 75.98
C PRO A 949 15.27 -116.50 75.68
N SER A 950 15.39 -115.90 74.48
CA SER A 950 14.29 -115.36 73.64
C SER A 950 13.34 -116.53 73.23
N PRO A 951 12.12 -116.37 72.66
CA PRO A 951 11.79 -115.35 71.66
C PRO A 951 10.30 -114.91 71.57
N GLU A 952 10.02 -114.03 70.59
CA GLU A 952 8.76 -113.91 69.83
C GLU A 952 7.51 -113.40 70.60
N THR A 953 6.58 -112.59 70.08
CA THR A 953 6.10 -112.31 68.72
C THR A 953 5.06 -111.17 68.81
N GLN A 954 4.79 -110.52 67.67
CA GLN A 954 3.49 -109.98 67.24
C GLN A 954 2.83 -108.82 68.01
N GLY A 955 2.20 -107.92 67.25
CA GLY A 955 0.95 -107.31 67.70
C GLY A 955 0.71 -105.90 67.20
N GLU A 956 -0.06 -105.80 66.13
CA GLU A 956 -0.74 -104.61 65.64
C GLU A 956 -1.50 -103.82 66.73
N ASN A 957 -1.79 -102.56 66.37
CA ASN A 957 -3.07 -101.87 66.48
C ASN A 957 -3.28 -100.73 67.48
N THR A 958 -3.99 -99.74 66.93
CA THR A 958 -4.96 -98.79 67.52
C THR A 958 -4.39 -97.58 68.25
N GLU A 959 -4.53 -96.37 67.69
CA GLU A 959 -5.74 -95.53 67.53
C GLU A 959 -5.95 -94.58 68.73
N GLY A 960 -6.31 -93.34 68.39
CA GLY A 960 -7.00 -92.38 69.26
C GLY A 960 -6.04 -91.54 70.12
N GLY A 961 -5.92 -90.23 69.95
CA GLY A 961 -6.92 -89.25 69.55
C GLY A 961 -7.38 -88.45 70.77
N CYS A 962 -6.89 -87.22 70.90
CA CYS A 962 -7.56 -86.05 71.52
C CYS A 962 -6.59 -84.86 71.44
N PHE A 963 -6.78 -83.86 70.57
CA PHE A 963 -7.73 -82.73 70.71
C PHE A 963 -7.73 -82.11 72.13
N ILE A 964 -7.12 -80.93 72.32
CA ILE A 964 -7.81 -79.62 72.35
C ILE A 964 -6.86 -78.47 72.82
N GLN A 965 -6.90 -77.38 72.03
CA GLN A 965 -6.68 -75.94 72.31
C GLN A 965 -5.38 -75.41 72.93
N SER A 966 -4.76 -74.44 72.24
CA SER A 966 -5.02 -73.01 72.52
C SER A 966 -4.21 -72.05 71.60
N LEU A 967 -4.93 -71.37 70.70
CA LEU A 967 -4.87 -69.91 70.40
C LEU A 967 -3.49 -69.20 70.34
N HIS A 968 -3.09 -68.69 69.17
CA HIS A 968 -3.14 -67.25 68.82
C HIS A 968 -2.70 -66.93 67.37
N HIS A 969 -3.40 -65.96 66.78
CA HIS A 969 -3.10 -65.18 65.58
C HIS A 969 -1.66 -64.58 65.59
N GLY A 970 -1.02 -64.19 64.48
CA GLY A 970 -1.48 -64.00 63.11
C GLY A 970 -0.32 -63.63 62.15
N LEU A 971 -0.70 -63.63 60.87
CA LEU A 971 -0.04 -63.31 59.58
C LEU A 971 0.84 -62.04 59.57
N PRO A 972 1.68 -61.77 58.53
CA PRO A 972 1.53 -62.09 57.10
C PRO A 972 1.89 -63.51 56.68
#